data_AF-A0AAE6QFB5-F1
#
_entry.id   AF-A0AAE6QFB5-F1
#
_cell.length_a   1.000
_cell.length_b   1.000
_cell.length_c   1.000
_cell.angle_alpha   90.00
_cell.angle_beta   90.00
_cell.angle_gamma   90.00
#
_symmetry.space_group_name_H-M   'P 1'
#
loop_
_entity.id
_entity.type
_entity.pdbx_description
1 polymer ?
#
loop_
_entity_poly.entity_id
_entity_poly.type
_entity_poly.pdbx_seq_one_letter_code
_entity_poly.pdbx_strand_id
1 'polypeptide(L)'
;MPKRFRQLLLLATGLCTGWGVEAGPAAADHYTLLGRSSPAHMDVKLDSSQWQWVRGQRELILGTSSPDYPPFDVTISGNDYEGITADYAGIISGALDLPIRVQRFASRDAAIRALVAGQVDLLGTANGFEAVERNIRLSQPYSVDQPVLVTRVGETRPLNDGLKGMRLSMVYHYLPTAEVEATYPGAILKHYPSFQNAINAVACNQADVFLGDTISTQYIINKGYLNNVQMSNFGKHEANGFSFAVRQENTQLLGIINQALKAIPVEERINISRRWNTGSDLLLTDQKLQLTQREERWIAQHPTVRVVVNEAYAPLTFFDAKGNFRGITADLLELIRLRTGLKFDVKRSPSLTDMQNQVTEGKADMIGALDSSDEREDRLSFSRPYVDNSFVLVTRKDQGSPSHLEQMDGKRLAITQGSPMLGWLRNNYPNVVPLEIDNPFQALDMLALGRTEGAVISLLSANYFLSSGIFEERLQMTATLGEDPALISMATSRNAIELSSILDKALASIAPQDLAAINNRWRAYTPSSATWHDYERLIYQILIGASLLLLGLLAWNAWMQRQIRQREAAERALGDQFEFMRALVDGTPHPIYVRDREGLLRICNDSYLQTFSARREDVIGKSTAAGVPGNAFEASEYAADYEQVMASGTALILDRPLRIGERQLTIYHWILPFRDSLGEVQGIIGGWIDISERRQLIEELQAAKEQADAASRAKSTFLATMSHEIRTPMNAVIGMLELALKRADHGELDRSAIEVAYSSANDLLDLIGDILDIARIESGRLALNPERANLRQLVESVVRVFDGLARQKDLSLVLALDSRINTDVLIDPLRFKQILSNLVSNAIKFTQDGQVKISLQAGDTAAPQQLHLHVMVQDSGIGISSEDQQRLFEPFAQVDNTGQMARTGAGLGLVICRSLCVMMGGNLQLDSAPGQGTRVSMELLLTTLEPLTHQPVAPQPSSSASQPLRILVVDDHPANRMLLCQQLGFLGHHCEVAENGAQGLAQWKADNFDLVVADWNAPIFPKYSF
;
A
#
# COMPACT_ATOMS: atom_id res chain seq x y z
N MET A 1 11.49 9.69 -69.83
CA MET A 1 10.55 10.81 -69.61
C MET A 1 11.32 12.03 -69.11
N PRO A 2 11.10 13.23 -69.67
CA PRO A 2 12.03 14.36 -69.50
C PRO A 2 11.73 15.20 -68.26
N LYS A 3 12.80 15.80 -67.68
CA LYS A 3 12.84 16.65 -66.47
C LYS A 3 11.74 17.72 -66.35
N ARG A 4 11.11 18.12 -67.46
CA ARG A 4 9.96 19.05 -67.49
C ARG A 4 8.71 18.50 -66.79
N PHE A 5 8.52 17.18 -66.75
CA PHE A 5 7.36 16.58 -66.07
C PHE A 5 7.47 16.64 -64.54
N ARG A 6 8.69 16.57 -63.99
CA ARG A 6 8.94 16.77 -62.55
C ARG A 6 8.73 18.21 -62.10
N GLN A 7 9.08 19.19 -62.94
CA GLN A 7 8.86 20.61 -62.63
C GLN A 7 7.39 21.00 -62.72
N LEU A 8 6.62 20.41 -63.65
CA LEU A 8 5.17 20.59 -63.71
C LEU A 8 4.44 19.94 -62.53
N LEU A 9 4.91 18.78 -62.04
CA LEU A 9 4.34 18.17 -60.84
C LEU A 9 4.61 19.01 -59.58
N LEU A 10 5.81 19.61 -59.46
CA LEU A 10 6.18 20.49 -58.35
C LEU A 10 5.45 21.85 -58.37
N LEU A 11 5.14 22.37 -59.57
CA LEU A 11 4.31 23.58 -59.72
C LEU A 11 2.82 23.28 -59.45
N ALA A 12 2.32 22.11 -59.84
CA ALA A 12 0.96 21.69 -59.52
C ALA A 12 0.77 21.42 -58.02
N THR A 13 1.76 20.84 -57.33
CA THR A 13 1.69 20.66 -55.87
C THR A 13 1.90 21.98 -55.10
N GLY A 14 2.59 22.97 -55.68
CA GLY A 14 2.72 24.31 -55.09
C GLY A 14 1.51 25.23 -55.27
N LEU A 15 0.68 24.99 -56.30
CA LEU A 15 -0.53 25.78 -56.57
C LEU A 15 -1.79 25.24 -55.87
N CYS A 16 -1.76 24.03 -55.30
CA CYS A 16 -2.84 23.48 -54.47
C CYS A 16 -2.67 23.75 -52.96
N THR A 17 -1.58 24.38 -52.52
CA THR A 17 -1.37 24.77 -51.11
C THR A 17 -1.68 26.25 -50.83
N GLY A 18 -2.33 26.94 -51.78
CA GLY A 18 -2.63 28.37 -51.71
C GLY A 18 -4.04 28.74 -51.25
N TRP A 19 -4.83 27.79 -50.74
CA TRP A 19 -6.06 28.11 -50.01
C TRP A 19 -5.80 27.90 -48.52
N GLY A 20 -5.19 28.92 -47.91
CA GLY A 20 -5.31 29.11 -46.47
C GLY A 20 -6.79 29.29 -46.18
N VAL A 21 -7.45 28.20 -45.78
CA VAL A 21 -8.71 28.27 -45.06
C VAL A 21 -8.41 29.15 -43.85
N GLU A 22 -9.01 30.33 -43.77
CA GLU A 22 -9.17 31.02 -42.50
C GLU A 22 -9.82 30.01 -41.56
N ALA A 23 -9.03 29.46 -40.65
CA ALA A 23 -9.55 28.67 -39.56
C ALA A 23 -10.51 29.58 -38.81
N GLY A 24 -11.81 29.35 -38.99
CA GLY A 24 -12.83 29.93 -38.11
C GLY A 24 -12.43 29.66 -36.65
N PRO A 25 -12.81 30.54 -35.71
CA PRO A 25 -12.43 30.40 -34.32
C PRO A 25 -12.74 28.98 -33.85
N ALA A 26 -11.69 28.28 -33.38
CA ALA A 26 -11.79 26.93 -32.86
C ALA A 26 -12.97 26.85 -31.90
N ALA A 27 -13.83 25.84 -32.07
CA ALA A 27 -15.02 25.63 -31.26
C ALA A 27 -14.65 25.74 -29.78
N ALA A 28 -15.25 26.70 -29.09
CA ALA A 28 -15.03 26.89 -27.67
C ALA A 28 -15.87 25.87 -26.90
N ASP A 29 -15.24 25.14 -25.99
CA ASP A 29 -15.92 24.21 -25.11
C ASP A 29 -16.67 25.01 -24.03
N HIS A 30 -17.90 24.58 -23.75
CA HIS A 30 -18.78 25.21 -22.78
C HIS A 30 -18.75 24.42 -21.47
N TYR A 31 -18.63 25.13 -20.36
CA TYR A 31 -18.59 24.53 -19.03
C TYR A 31 -19.67 25.13 -18.13
N THR A 32 -20.19 24.29 -17.23
CA THR A 32 -21.09 24.72 -16.16
C THR A 32 -20.26 25.31 -15.03
N LEU A 33 -20.61 26.51 -14.57
CA LEU A 33 -19.95 27.13 -13.43
C LEU A 33 -20.34 26.39 -12.14
N LEU A 34 -19.37 25.75 -11.48
CA LEU A 34 -19.58 25.09 -10.19
C LEU A 34 -18.94 25.90 -9.06
N GLY A 35 -19.62 26.97 -8.65
CA GLY A 35 -19.25 27.72 -7.44
C GLY A 35 -19.77 27.01 -6.18
N ARG A 36 -18.86 26.54 -5.32
CA ARG A 36 -19.21 25.81 -4.08
C ARG A 36 -19.52 26.72 -2.90
N SER A 37 -19.43 28.03 -3.12
CA SER A 37 -19.72 29.07 -2.15
C SER A 37 -21.00 29.81 -2.52
N SER A 38 -21.97 29.83 -1.62
CA SER A 38 -23.20 30.63 -1.75
C SER A 38 -23.48 31.33 -0.42
N PRO A 39 -23.24 32.65 -0.31
CA PRO A 39 -23.47 33.37 0.93
C PRO A 39 -24.99 33.58 1.13
N ALA A 40 -25.48 33.25 2.33
CA ALA A 40 -26.91 33.28 2.67
C ALA A 40 -27.56 34.68 2.55
N HIS A 41 -26.77 35.76 2.62
CA HIS A 41 -27.21 37.13 2.30
C HIS A 41 -25.98 38.03 2.07
N MET A 42 -25.94 38.73 0.92
CA MET A 42 -24.90 39.72 0.63
C MET A 42 -25.56 41.04 0.21
N ASP A 43 -25.27 42.14 0.92
CA ASP A 43 -25.78 43.47 0.57
C ASP A 43 -24.81 44.17 -0.39
N VAL A 44 -24.99 43.96 -1.69
CA VAL A 44 -24.20 44.63 -2.73
C VAL A 44 -24.78 46.02 -3.01
N LYS A 45 -24.04 47.05 -2.61
CA LYS A 45 -24.43 48.46 -2.81
C LYS A 45 -24.12 48.92 -4.24
N LEU A 46 -25.06 48.68 -5.15
CA LEU A 46 -25.04 49.21 -6.52
C LEU A 46 -25.86 50.49 -6.65
N ASP A 47 -25.41 51.42 -7.49
CA ASP A 47 -26.19 52.60 -7.85
C ASP A 47 -27.35 52.26 -8.80
N SER A 48 -28.27 53.21 -9.02
CA SER A 48 -29.45 52.99 -9.87
C SER A 48 -29.10 52.65 -11.32
N SER A 49 -28.01 53.21 -11.86
CA SER A 49 -27.56 52.94 -13.23
C SER A 49 -26.99 51.53 -13.36
N GLN A 50 -26.26 51.07 -12.34
CA GLN A 50 -25.69 49.72 -12.25
C GLN A 50 -26.78 48.67 -12.13
N TRP A 51 -27.80 48.88 -11.27
CA TRP A 51 -28.95 47.96 -11.18
C TRP A 51 -29.73 47.87 -12.49
N GLN A 52 -29.91 49.00 -13.19
CA GLN A 52 -30.56 49.01 -14.50
C GLN A 52 -29.75 48.23 -15.54
N TRP A 53 -28.41 48.30 -15.48
CA TRP A 53 -27.54 47.52 -16.35
C TRP A 53 -27.64 46.02 -16.05
N VAL A 54 -27.56 45.60 -14.78
CA VAL A 54 -27.66 44.18 -14.37
C VAL A 54 -28.98 43.59 -14.85
N ARG A 55 -30.11 44.28 -14.62
CA ARG A 55 -31.44 43.85 -15.08
C ARG A 55 -31.61 43.83 -16.59
N GLY A 56 -30.75 44.55 -17.33
CA GLY A 56 -30.72 44.54 -18.78
C GLY A 56 -29.94 43.38 -19.37
N GLN A 57 -29.10 42.71 -18.57
CA GLN A 57 -28.34 41.53 -19.00
C GLN A 57 -29.12 40.25 -18.73
N ARG A 58 -28.93 39.25 -19.59
CA ARG A 58 -29.52 37.91 -19.43
C ARG A 58 -28.57 36.93 -18.76
N GLU A 59 -27.31 36.99 -19.16
CA GLU A 59 -26.20 36.18 -18.64
C GLU A 59 -24.91 36.98 -18.78
N LEU A 60 -23.86 36.56 -18.06
CA LEU A 60 -22.48 36.96 -18.33
C LEU A 60 -21.69 35.75 -18.85
N ILE A 61 -20.76 36.00 -19.77
CA ILE A 61 -19.87 34.98 -20.30
C ILE A 61 -18.47 35.18 -19.70
N LEU A 62 -18.05 34.22 -18.86
CA LEU A 62 -16.71 34.13 -18.29
C LEU A 62 -15.79 33.34 -19.23
N GLY A 63 -14.75 33.97 -19.74
CA GLY A 63 -13.71 33.31 -20.54
C GLY A 63 -12.61 32.69 -19.67
N THR A 64 -12.21 31.47 -20.01
CA THR A 64 -11.02 30.77 -19.46
C THR A 64 -10.20 30.14 -20.60
N SER A 65 -9.06 29.52 -20.30
CA SER A 65 -8.16 28.96 -21.33
C SER A 65 -7.56 27.61 -20.96
N SER A 66 -7.19 26.82 -21.97
CA SER A 66 -6.31 25.65 -21.84
C SER A 66 -4.83 26.07 -21.98
N PRO A 67 -3.89 25.43 -21.28
CA PRO A 67 -4.09 24.50 -20.16
C PRO A 67 -4.66 25.18 -18.92
N ASP A 68 -5.22 24.40 -18.01
CA ASP A 68 -5.77 24.87 -16.72
C ASP A 68 -4.69 25.55 -15.85
N TYR A 69 -5.14 26.48 -15.01
CA TYR A 69 -4.33 27.18 -14.01
C TYR A 69 -4.80 26.81 -12.59
N PRO A 70 -4.53 25.59 -12.11
CA PRO A 70 -5.00 25.16 -10.80
C PRO A 70 -4.27 25.92 -9.67
N PRO A 71 -4.95 26.21 -8.54
CA PRO A 71 -6.34 25.89 -8.21
C PRO A 71 -7.36 26.94 -8.67
N PHE A 72 -6.99 27.91 -9.50
CA PHE A 72 -7.90 28.98 -9.95
C PHE A 72 -8.89 28.52 -11.01
N ASP A 73 -8.37 27.85 -12.05
CA ASP A 73 -9.14 27.24 -13.13
C ASP A 73 -8.90 25.73 -13.11
N VAL A 74 -9.97 24.94 -12.98
CA VAL A 74 -9.94 23.47 -13.01
C VAL A 74 -11.12 22.95 -13.83
N THR A 75 -10.85 22.13 -14.83
CA THR A 75 -11.84 21.55 -15.75
C THR A 75 -11.77 20.02 -15.83
N ILE A 76 -11.16 19.38 -14.83
CA ILE A 76 -10.83 17.94 -14.83
C ILE A 76 -12.10 17.06 -14.82
N SER A 77 -13.21 17.56 -14.26
CA SER A 77 -14.53 16.90 -14.23
C SER A 77 -15.22 16.84 -15.60
N GLY A 78 -14.62 17.42 -16.65
CA GLY A 78 -15.05 17.27 -18.04
C GLY A 78 -16.13 18.27 -18.47
N ASN A 79 -17.16 18.49 -17.64
CA ASN A 79 -18.27 19.41 -17.93
C ASN A 79 -18.36 20.60 -16.96
N ASP A 80 -17.71 20.50 -15.80
CA ASP A 80 -17.74 21.54 -14.78
C ASP A 80 -16.47 22.38 -14.80
N TYR A 81 -16.66 23.68 -14.55
CA TYR A 81 -15.58 24.62 -14.29
C TYR A 81 -15.55 24.91 -12.78
N GLU A 82 -14.47 24.47 -12.16
CA GLU A 82 -14.20 24.53 -10.73
C GLU A 82 -12.94 25.37 -10.46
N GLY A 83 -12.74 25.72 -9.19
CA GLY A 83 -11.55 26.44 -8.73
C GLY A 83 -11.89 27.68 -7.93
N ILE A 84 -10.86 28.39 -7.50
CA ILE A 84 -11.01 29.66 -6.76
C ILE A 84 -11.76 30.68 -7.60
N THR A 85 -11.43 30.79 -8.90
CA THR A 85 -12.10 31.73 -9.81
C THR A 85 -13.57 31.34 -10.00
N ALA A 86 -13.88 30.04 -10.06
CA ALA A 86 -15.25 29.55 -10.13
C ALA A 86 -16.05 29.88 -8.87
N ASP A 87 -15.46 29.75 -7.68
CA ASP A 87 -16.10 30.09 -6.41
C ASP A 87 -16.44 31.59 -6.33
N TYR A 88 -15.50 32.47 -6.69
CA TYR A 88 -15.77 33.91 -6.73
C TYR A 88 -16.81 34.28 -7.80
N ALA A 89 -16.75 33.67 -8.98
CA ALA A 89 -17.76 33.88 -10.02
C ALA A 89 -19.14 33.40 -9.56
N GLY A 90 -19.23 32.26 -8.87
CA GLY A 90 -20.49 31.74 -8.31
C GLY A 90 -21.10 32.68 -7.28
N ILE A 91 -20.27 33.25 -6.39
CA ILE A 91 -20.71 34.27 -5.44
C ILE A 91 -21.24 35.52 -6.14
N ILE A 92 -20.54 36.02 -7.16
CA ILE A 92 -20.97 37.19 -7.93
C ILE A 92 -22.28 36.90 -8.66
N SER A 93 -22.41 35.71 -9.25
CA SER A 93 -23.62 35.27 -9.94
C SER A 93 -24.82 35.24 -9.00
N GLY A 94 -24.68 34.65 -7.82
CA GLY A 94 -25.72 34.57 -6.81
C GLY A 94 -26.08 35.94 -6.19
N ALA A 95 -25.09 36.79 -5.93
CA ALA A 95 -25.32 38.12 -5.34
C ALA A 95 -26.00 39.10 -6.30
N LEU A 96 -25.80 38.95 -7.60
CA LEU A 96 -26.39 39.79 -8.64
C LEU A 96 -27.68 39.21 -9.25
N ASP A 97 -28.03 37.97 -8.91
CA ASP A 97 -29.07 37.18 -9.57
C ASP A 97 -28.89 37.17 -11.11
N LEU A 98 -27.63 37.05 -11.54
CA LEU A 98 -27.23 37.09 -12.96
C LEU A 98 -26.41 35.83 -13.28
N PRO A 99 -26.95 34.89 -14.08
CA PRO A 99 -26.25 33.66 -14.44
C PRO A 99 -24.91 33.92 -15.13
N ILE A 100 -23.89 33.14 -14.78
CA ILE A 100 -22.57 33.18 -15.43
C ILE A 100 -22.32 31.85 -16.15
N ARG A 101 -22.05 31.92 -17.46
CA ARG A 101 -21.68 30.78 -18.30
C ARG A 101 -20.19 30.82 -18.59
N VAL A 102 -19.53 29.66 -18.61
CA VAL A 102 -18.08 29.58 -18.82
C VAL A 102 -17.76 29.11 -20.23
N GLN A 103 -16.86 29.82 -20.90
CA GLN A 103 -16.38 29.52 -22.24
C GLN A 103 -14.86 29.36 -22.24
N ARG A 104 -14.38 28.19 -22.67
CA ARG A 104 -12.95 27.87 -22.69
C ARG A 104 -12.34 28.05 -24.07
N PHE A 105 -11.16 28.68 -24.11
CA PHE A 105 -10.38 28.91 -25.33
C PHE A 105 -9.09 28.08 -25.35
N ALA A 106 -8.53 27.87 -26.54
CA ALA A 106 -7.33 27.03 -26.73
C ALA A 106 -6.03 27.60 -26.12
N SER A 107 -5.98 28.90 -25.81
CA SER A 107 -4.84 29.57 -25.19
C SER A 107 -5.29 30.84 -24.49
N ARG A 108 -4.44 31.38 -23.60
CA ARG A 108 -4.75 32.62 -22.90
C ARG A 108 -4.87 33.81 -23.84
N ASP A 109 -4.01 33.90 -24.85
CA ASP A 109 -4.10 34.94 -25.89
C ASP A 109 -5.41 34.88 -26.69
N ALA A 110 -5.94 33.68 -26.93
CA ALA A 110 -7.23 33.53 -27.59
C ALA A 110 -8.38 34.05 -26.72
N ALA A 111 -8.34 33.79 -25.41
CA ALA A 111 -9.32 34.32 -24.46
C ALA A 111 -9.25 35.86 -24.36
N ILE A 112 -8.03 36.43 -24.34
CA ILE A 112 -7.80 37.89 -24.38
C ILE A 112 -8.39 38.50 -25.65
N ARG A 113 -8.14 37.91 -26.82
CA ARG A 113 -8.74 38.38 -28.08
C ARG A 113 -10.26 38.28 -28.08
N ALA A 114 -10.82 37.20 -27.51
CA ALA A 114 -12.25 37.02 -27.38
C ALA A 114 -12.88 38.08 -26.45
N LEU A 115 -12.21 38.45 -25.36
CA LEU A 115 -12.65 39.53 -24.47
C LEU A 115 -12.68 40.86 -25.22
N VAL A 116 -11.60 41.22 -25.90
CA VAL A 116 -11.49 42.49 -26.66
C VAL A 116 -12.48 42.53 -27.82
N ALA A 117 -12.73 41.41 -28.50
CA ALA A 117 -13.75 41.29 -29.55
C ALA A 117 -15.19 41.27 -29.04
N GLY A 118 -15.36 41.16 -27.71
CA GLY A 118 -16.66 41.08 -27.05
C GLY A 118 -17.43 39.79 -27.25
N GLN A 119 -16.71 38.70 -27.48
CA GLN A 119 -17.25 37.33 -27.45
C GLN A 119 -17.44 36.81 -26.01
N VAL A 120 -16.68 37.35 -25.06
CA VAL A 120 -16.86 37.13 -23.62
C VAL A 120 -16.92 38.47 -22.90
N ASP A 121 -17.57 38.50 -21.73
CA ASP A 121 -17.79 39.71 -20.95
C ASP A 121 -16.66 39.98 -19.95
N LEU A 122 -16.10 38.91 -19.39
CA LEU A 122 -15.01 38.95 -18.43
C LEU A 122 -14.08 37.75 -18.57
N LEU A 123 -12.82 37.90 -18.16
CA LEU A 123 -11.89 36.79 -17.97
C LEU A 123 -11.59 36.60 -16.49
N GLY A 124 -11.48 35.35 -16.07
CA GLY A 124 -11.02 34.97 -14.74
C GLY A 124 -9.50 34.78 -14.70
N THR A 125 -8.95 34.69 -13.49
CA THR A 125 -7.53 34.39 -13.23
C THR A 125 -6.60 35.39 -13.95
N ALA A 126 -7.03 36.64 -14.09
CA ALA A 126 -6.23 37.68 -14.70
C ALA A 126 -5.26 38.28 -13.68
N ASN A 127 -4.03 38.54 -14.06
CA ASN A 127 -2.95 38.95 -13.18
C ASN A 127 -2.07 40.02 -13.87
N GLY A 128 -0.81 40.15 -13.46
CA GLY A 128 0.15 41.08 -14.06
C GLY A 128 0.33 40.90 -15.58
N PHE A 129 0.06 39.72 -16.13
CA PHE A 129 0.13 39.45 -17.57
C PHE A 129 -0.92 40.22 -18.38
N GLU A 130 -2.17 40.27 -17.93
CA GLU A 130 -3.22 41.05 -18.61
C GLU A 130 -3.17 42.54 -18.27
N ALA A 131 -2.57 42.91 -17.14
CA ALA A 131 -2.49 44.31 -16.69
C ALA A 131 -1.78 45.24 -17.69
N VAL A 132 -0.90 44.69 -18.54
CA VAL A 132 -0.17 45.46 -19.56
C VAL A 132 -0.97 45.69 -20.85
N GLU A 133 -2.10 45.00 -21.03
CA GLU A 133 -2.95 45.14 -22.22
C GLU A 133 -3.81 46.41 -22.16
N ARG A 134 -3.60 47.34 -23.11
CA ARG A 134 -4.24 48.67 -23.10
C ARG A 134 -5.77 48.65 -23.21
N ASN A 135 -6.31 47.59 -23.78
CA ASN A 135 -7.75 47.43 -24.04
C ASN A 135 -8.48 46.65 -22.94
N ILE A 136 -7.80 46.37 -21.81
CA ILE A 136 -8.32 45.58 -20.70
C ILE A 136 -8.18 46.35 -19.39
N ARG A 137 -9.14 46.19 -18.47
CA ARG A 137 -9.04 46.63 -17.07
C ARG A 137 -9.22 45.46 -16.13
N LEU A 138 -8.44 45.45 -15.06
CA LEU A 138 -8.58 44.50 -13.97
C LEU A 138 -9.49 45.05 -12.87
N SER A 139 -10.31 44.17 -12.30
CA SER A 139 -11.00 44.40 -11.03
C SER A 139 -10.02 44.52 -9.88
N GLN A 140 -10.52 44.87 -8.71
CA GLN A 140 -9.82 44.59 -7.46
C GLN A 140 -9.49 43.08 -7.39
N PRO A 141 -8.31 42.71 -6.87
CA PRO A 141 -7.94 41.32 -6.77
C PRO A 141 -8.86 40.61 -5.79
N TYR A 142 -9.44 39.50 -6.24
CA TYR A 142 -10.19 38.59 -5.37
C TYR A 142 -9.25 37.62 -4.64
N SER A 143 -8.02 37.48 -5.12
CA SER A 143 -6.97 36.72 -4.45
C SER A 143 -5.66 37.48 -4.56
N VAL A 144 -4.99 37.73 -3.44
CA VAL A 144 -3.69 38.40 -3.43
C VAL A 144 -2.62 37.39 -3.83
N ASP A 145 -1.75 37.79 -4.75
CA ASP A 145 -0.60 36.98 -5.16
C ASP A 145 0.68 37.54 -4.54
N GLN A 146 1.54 36.65 -4.06
CA GLN A 146 2.93 36.96 -3.78
C GLN A 146 3.80 36.03 -4.64
N PRO A 147 4.60 36.57 -5.59
CA PRO A 147 5.49 35.75 -6.40
C PRO A 147 6.52 35.01 -5.54
N VAL A 148 6.79 33.74 -5.86
CA VAL A 148 7.76 32.89 -5.15
C VAL A 148 8.75 32.25 -6.11
N LEU A 149 9.97 32.04 -5.59
CA LEU A 149 11.03 31.28 -6.20
C LEU A 149 11.08 29.89 -5.57
N VAL A 150 10.95 28.86 -6.40
CA VAL A 150 10.99 27.45 -6.00
C VAL A 150 12.26 26.82 -6.56
N THR A 151 12.95 26.05 -5.73
CA THR A 151 14.15 25.31 -6.14
C THR A 151 13.99 23.84 -5.76
N ARG A 152 14.96 23.01 -6.18
CA ARG A 152 15.08 21.68 -5.59
C ARG A 152 15.48 21.76 -4.12
N VAL A 153 15.07 20.75 -3.37
CA VAL A 153 15.49 20.55 -1.98
C VAL A 153 17.01 20.39 -1.91
N GLY A 154 17.67 21.25 -1.12
CA GLY A 154 19.14 21.26 -0.97
C GLY A 154 19.90 22.16 -1.95
N GLU A 155 19.22 23.00 -2.73
CA GLU A 155 19.85 24.07 -3.50
C GLU A 155 20.39 25.17 -2.55
N THR A 156 21.69 25.49 -2.65
CA THR A 156 22.38 26.40 -1.72
C THR A 156 22.83 27.71 -2.38
N ARG A 157 22.67 27.84 -3.71
CA ARG A 157 23.05 29.06 -4.43
C ARG A 157 22.19 30.25 -3.97
N PRO A 158 22.78 31.44 -3.73
CA PRO A 158 22.05 32.60 -3.26
C PRO A 158 21.11 33.13 -4.33
N LEU A 159 19.80 33.18 -4.03
CA LEU A 159 18.77 33.71 -4.94
C LEU A 159 18.66 35.25 -4.91
N ASN A 160 19.36 35.90 -3.96
CA ASN A 160 19.24 37.34 -3.71
C ASN A 160 20.11 38.20 -4.64
N ASP A 161 21.28 37.69 -5.07
CA ASP A 161 22.26 38.36 -5.93
C ASP A 161 21.85 38.36 -7.42
N GLY A 162 20.60 37.99 -7.69
CA GLY A 162 20.04 37.78 -9.03
C GLY A 162 20.18 36.33 -9.49
N LEU A 163 19.45 35.97 -10.53
CA LEU A 163 19.40 34.61 -11.08
C LEU A 163 20.36 34.43 -12.25
N LYS A 164 21.50 35.14 -12.23
CA LYS A 164 22.42 35.24 -13.36
C LYS A 164 22.97 33.86 -13.75
N GLY A 165 22.76 33.47 -15.00
CA GLY A 165 23.18 32.17 -15.56
C GLY A 165 22.31 30.99 -15.13
N MET A 166 21.30 31.18 -14.27
CA MET A 166 20.37 30.14 -13.86
C MET A 166 19.23 30.02 -14.86
N ARG A 167 18.74 28.80 -15.07
CA ARG A 167 17.55 28.54 -15.88
C ARG A 167 16.31 28.82 -15.04
N LEU A 168 15.59 29.89 -15.35
CA LEU A 168 14.38 30.33 -14.67
C LEU A 168 13.16 29.82 -15.44
N SER A 169 12.40 28.87 -14.88
CA SER A 169 11.13 28.45 -15.47
C SER A 169 9.97 29.32 -14.96
N MET A 170 9.01 29.60 -15.83
CA MET A 170 7.79 30.35 -15.50
C MET A 170 6.66 29.92 -16.44
N VAL A 171 5.40 30.03 -16.00
CA VAL A 171 4.26 29.90 -16.91
C VAL A 171 4.22 31.12 -17.84
N TYR A 172 3.93 30.91 -19.12
CA TYR A 172 4.00 32.00 -20.11
C TYR A 172 3.07 33.19 -19.82
N HIS A 173 1.95 32.95 -19.13
CA HIS A 173 0.92 33.94 -18.82
C HIS A 173 0.84 34.30 -17.33
N TYR A 174 1.99 34.29 -16.62
CA TYR A 174 2.05 34.68 -15.21
C TYR A 174 2.48 36.15 -15.02
N LEU A 175 3.70 36.50 -15.43
CA LEU A 175 4.23 37.87 -15.35
C LEU A 175 4.75 38.34 -16.71
N PRO A 176 4.71 39.65 -17.01
CA PRO A 176 5.27 40.19 -18.24
C PRO A 176 6.76 39.88 -18.37
N THR A 177 7.17 39.32 -19.51
CA THR A 177 8.57 38.93 -19.78
C THR A 177 9.55 40.09 -19.54
N ALA A 178 9.20 41.30 -19.99
CA ALA A 178 10.05 42.49 -19.82
C ALA A 178 10.29 42.85 -18.35
N GLU A 179 9.31 42.63 -17.47
CA GLU A 179 9.43 42.90 -16.03
C GLU A 179 10.35 41.87 -15.35
N VAL A 180 10.22 40.59 -15.73
CA VAL A 180 11.05 39.48 -15.23
C VAL A 180 12.50 39.66 -15.65
N GLU A 181 12.75 40.04 -16.91
CA GLU A 181 14.10 40.31 -17.42
C GLU A 181 14.74 41.54 -16.76
N ALA A 182 13.97 42.58 -16.47
CA ALA A 182 14.44 43.76 -15.74
C ALA A 182 14.81 43.43 -14.28
N THR A 183 14.02 42.57 -13.64
CA THR A 183 14.18 42.18 -12.22
C THR A 183 15.30 41.15 -12.02
N TYR A 184 15.49 40.24 -12.97
CA TYR A 184 16.51 39.18 -12.94
C TYR A 184 17.44 39.24 -14.16
N PRO A 185 18.26 40.29 -14.29
CA PRO A 185 19.14 40.45 -15.45
C PRO A 185 20.14 39.31 -15.55
N GLY A 186 20.18 38.65 -16.71
CA GLY A 186 21.07 37.52 -16.99
C GLY A 186 20.55 36.15 -16.57
N ALA A 187 19.32 36.03 -16.08
CA ALA A 187 18.63 34.74 -15.97
C ALA A 187 18.27 34.19 -17.36
N ILE A 188 18.31 32.87 -17.52
CA ILE A 188 17.88 32.21 -18.75
C ILE A 188 16.40 31.84 -18.58
N LEU A 189 15.51 32.76 -18.93
CA LEU A 189 14.07 32.59 -18.80
C LEU A 189 13.55 31.54 -19.81
N LYS A 190 12.74 30.60 -19.31
CA LYS A 190 12.05 29.59 -20.10
C LYS A 190 10.56 29.58 -19.74
N HIS A 191 9.74 29.83 -20.75
CA HIS A 191 8.29 29.77 -20.63
C HIS A 191 7.80 28.34 -20.82
N TYR A 192 6.80 27.96 -20.03
CA TYR A 192 6.12 26.68 -20.10
C TYR A 192 4.62 26.89 -20.31
N PRO A 193 3.94 25.96 -21.00
CA PRO A 193 2.53 26.10 -21.35
C PRO A 193 1.58 25.92 -20.16
N SER A 194 2.01 25.25 -19.09
CA SER A 194 1.20 25.00 -17.89
C SER A 194 2.02 25.17 -16.61
N PHE A 195 1.32 25.47 -15.52
CA PHE A 195 1.91 25.59 -14.18
C PHE A 195 2.65 24.32 -13.77
N GLN A 196 2.02 23.16 -13.98
CA GLN A 196 2.61 21.86 -13.70
C GLN A 196 3.93 21.63 -14.48
N ASN A 197 3.98 21.98 -15.77
CA ASN A 197 5.18 21.81 -16.57
C ASN A 197 6.32 22.73 -16.11
N ALA A 198 5.98 23.96 -15.71
CA ALA A 198 6.95 24.95 -15.25
C ALA A 198 7.65 24.52 -13.94
N ILE A 199 6.90 24.02 -12.97
CA ILE A 199 7.45 23.54 -11.69
C ILE A 199 8.15 22.18 -11.82
N ASN A 200 7.59 21.26 -12.63
CA ASN A 200 8.22 19.96 -12.92
C ASN A 200 9.60 20.12 -13.56
N ALA A 201 9.82 21.17 -14.35
CA ALA A 201 11.12 21.45 -14.93
C ALA A 201 12.22 21.60 -13.86
N VAL A 202 11.92 22.17 -12.70
CA VAL A 202 12.86 22.26 -11.57
C VAL A 202 13.06 20.90 -10.93
N ALA A 203 11.98 20.17 -10.67
CA ALA A 203 12.04 18.82 -10.10
C ALA A 203 12.88 17.85 -10.95
N CYS A 204 12.79 17.95 -12.28
CA CYS A 204 13.50 17.11 -13.25
C CYS A 204 14.84 17.69 -13.73
N ASN A 205 15.37 18.73 -13.06
CA ASN A 205 16.66 19.35 -13.40
C ASN A 205 16.76 19.99 -14.81
N GLN A 206 15.62 20.31 -15.43
CA GLN A 206 15.52 21.04 -16.70
C GLN A 206 15.56 22.56 -16.51
N ALA A 207 15.17 23.02 -15.32
CA ALA A 207 15.33 24.38 -14.80
C ALA A 207 16.02 24.35 -13.43
N ASP A 208 16.58 25.48 -13.01
CA ASP A 208 17.26 25.64 -11.72
C ASP A 208 16.33 26.28 -10.68
N VAL A 209 15.51 27.25 -11.12
CA VAL A 209 14.56 27.98 -10.30
C VAL A 209 13.24 28.10 -11.05
N PHE A 210 12.12 27.98 -10.35
CA PHE A 210 10.79 28.25 -10.87
C PHE A 210 10.26 29.53 -10.24
N LEU A 211 9.69 30.42 -11.05
CA LEU A 211 8.97 31.62 -10.62
C LEU A 211 7.48 31.40 -10.85
N GLY A 212 6.68 31.46 -9.80
CA GLY A 212 5.23 31.30 -9.85
C GLY A 212 4.54 31.97 -8.66
N ASP A 213 3.20 31.97 -8.66
CA ASP A 213 2.41 32.48 -7.55
C ASP A 213 2.45 31.53 -6.35
N THR A 214 2.28 32.07 -5.14
CA THR A 214 2.34 31.25 -3.92
C THR A 214 1.21 30.24 -3.86
N ILE A 215 0.00 30.60 -4.31
CA ILE A 215 -1.23 29.83 -4.16
C ILE A 215 -1.19 28.53 -4.98
N SER A 216 -0.93 28.65 -6.28
CA SER A 216 -0.78 27.53 -7.20
C SER A 216 0.46 26.71 -6.87
N THR A 217 1.56 27.34 -6.45
CA THR A 217 2.75 26.60 -6.01
C THR A 217 2.44 25.72 -4.81
N GLN A 218 1.77 26.28 -3.78
CA GLN A 218 1.42 25.52 -2.58
C GLN A 218 0.45 24.39 -2.89
N TYR A 219 -0.57 24.67 -3.71
CA TYR A 219 -1.54 23.68 -4.16
C TYR A 219 -0.86 22.47 -4.83
N ILE A 220 0.10 22.71 -5.72
CA ILE A 220 0.82 21.65 -6.43
C ILE A 220 1.80 20.90 -5.50
N ILE A 221 2.52 21.59 -4.61
CA ILE A 221 3.41 20.93 -3.64
C ILE A 221 2.60 20.07 -2.66
N ASN A 222 1.48 20.58 -2.14
CA ASN A 222 0.60 19.87 -1.20
C ASN A 222 -0.10 18.66 -1.82
N LYS A 223 -0.33 18.64 -3.13
CA LYS A 223 -0.81 17.45 -3.84
C LYS A 223 0.15 16.25 -3.76
N GLY A 224 1.39 16.45 -3.31
CA GLY A 224 2.31 15.36 -2.95
C GLY A 224 3.02 14.70 -4.13
N TYR A 225 2.91 15.24 -5.35
CA TYR A 225 3.57 14.67 -6.53
C TYR A 225 5.07 15.00 -6.62
N LEU A 226 5.54 16.06 -5.93
CA LEU A 226 6.90 16.56 -6.04
C LEU A 226 7.56 16.70 -4.65
N ASN A 227 8.14 15.61 -4.14
CA ASN A 227 8.80 15.60 -2.82
C ASN A 227 10.21 16.23 -2.82
N ASN A 228 10.70 16.66 -3.98
CA ASN A 228 12.07 17.13 -4.18
C ASN A 228 12.18 18.63 -4.51
N VAL A 229 11.09 19.40 -4.38
CA VAL A 229 11.06 20.86 -4.58
C VAL A 229 10.61 21.58 -3.31
N GLN A 230 11.06 22.82 -3.12
CA GLN A 230 10.71 23.66 -1.99
C GLN A 230 10.61 25.13 -2.41
N MET A 231 9.66 25.86 -1.84
CA MET A 231 9.66 27.32 -1.89
C MET A 231 10.90 27.82 -1.14
N SER A 232 11.73 28.62 -1.79
CA SER A 232 13.03 29.05 -1.25
C SER A 232 13.12 30.54 -1.03
N ASN A 233 12.36 31.36 -1.75
CA ASN A 233 12.30 32.80 -1.51
C ASN A 233 11.04 33.44 -2.11
N PHE A 234 10.69 34.64 -1.65
CA PHE A 234 9.76 35.47 -2.39
C PHE A 234 10.47 36.12 -3.58
N GLY A 235 9.74 36.27 -4.69
CA GLY A 235 10.16 37.03 -5.85
C GLY A 235 10.20 38.52 -5.53
N LYS A 236 10.95 39.28 -6.33
CA LYS A 236 11.11 40.74 -6.19
C LYS A 236 10.01 41.55 -6.92
N HIS A 237 9.01 40.88 -7.47
CA HIS A 237 7.94 41.47 -8.27
C HIS A 237 6.83 42.05 -7.40
N GLU A 238 6.16 43.09 -7.90
CA GLU A 238 4.96 43.61 -7.23
C GLU A 238 3.82 42.59 -7.29
N ALA A 239 3.09 42.49 -6.18
CA ALA A 239 1.97 41.59 -5.96
C ALA A 239 0.74 42.02 -6.79
N ASN A 240 0.74 41.74 -8.10
CA ASN A 240 -0.46 41.83 -8.92
C ASN A 240 -1.31 40.58 -8.67
N GLY A 241 -2.19 40.65 -7.67
CA GLY A 241 -3.13 39.58 -7.34
C GLY A 241 -4.02 39.16 -8.51
N PHE A 242 -4.74 38.05 -8.34
CA PHE A 242 -5.67 37.54 -9.32
C PHE A 242 -7.01 38.30 -9.25
N SER A 243 -7.41 38.81 -10.41
CA SER A 243 -8.57 39.67 -10.65
C SER A 243 -9.44 39.12 -11.79
N PHE A 244 -10.63 39.69 -11.93
CA PHE A 244 -11.40 39.58 -13.17
C PHE A 244 -10.95 40.68 -14.14
N ALA A 245 -10.80 40.34 -15.41
CA ALA A 245 -10.51 41.31 -16.47
C ALA A 245 -11.75 41.61 -17.31
N VAL A 246 -11.97 42.87 -17.65
CA VAL A 246 -13.05 43.33 -18.54
C VAL A 246 -12.50 44.22 -19.64
N ARG A 247 -13.27 44.46 -20.71
CA ARG A 247 -12.90 45.43 -21.74
C ARG A 247 -12.72 46.83 -21.15
N GLN A 248 -11.75 47.58 -21.66
CA GLN A 248 -11.42 48.95 -21.22
C GLN A 248 -12.62 49.89 -21.20
N GLU A 249 -13.53 49.78 -22.16
CA GLU A 249 -14.75 50.59 -22.24
C GLU A 249 -15.88 50.17 -21.28
N ASN A 250 -15.85 48.95 -20.75
CA ASN A 250 -16.92 48.41 -19.90
C ASN A 250 -16.73 48.77 -18.43
N THR A 251 -16.69 50.08 -18.15
CA THR A 251 -16.52 50.61 -16.78
C THR A 251 -17.69 50.27 -15.86
N GLN A 252 -18.87 50.02 -16.44
CA GLN A 252 -20.07 49.68 -15.68
C GLN A 252 -19.98 48.28 -15.07
N LEU A 253 -19.64 47.26 -15.87
CA LEU A 253 -19.40 45.89 -15.38
C LEU A 253 -18.23 45.87 -14.37
N LEU A 254 -17.15 46.60 -14.65
CA LEU A 254 -16.02 46.71 -13.71
C LEU A 254 -16.46 47.24 -12.34
N GLY A 255 -17.28 48.30 -12.33
CA GLY A 255 -17.82 48.88 -11.11
C GLY A 255 -18.69 47.91 -10.32
N ILE A 256 -19.54 47.14 -11.02
CA ILE A 256 -20.41 46.13 -10.42
C ILE A 256 -19.58 44.99 -9.80
N ILE A 257 -18.62 44.43 -10.53
CA ILE A 257 -17.73 43.36 -10.03
C ILE A 257 -16.98 43.84 -8.79
N ASN A 258 -16.43 45.06 -8.81
CA ASN A 258 -15.70 45.60 -7.66
C ASN A 258 -16.59 45.77 -6.42
N GLN A 259 -17.84 46.21 -6.57
CA GLN A 259 -18.76 46.29 -5.43
C GLN A 259 -19.14 44.91 -4.90
N ALA A 260 -19.37 43.94 -5.79
CA ALA A 260 -19.64 42.56 -5.41
C ALA A 260 -18.45 41.96 -4.64
N LEU A 261 -17.22 42.05 -5.17
CA LEU A 261 -16.01 41.58 -4.52
C LEU A 261 -15.78 42.24 -3.14
N LYS A 262 -16.06 43.54 -3.03
CA LYS A 262 -15.95 44.28 -1.77
C LYS A 262 -16.98 43.84 -0.73
N ALA A 263 -18.16 43.40 -1.15
CA ALA A 263 -19.23 42.94 -0.26
C ALA A 263 -19.00 41.50 0.26
N ILE A 264 -18.08 40.73 -0.34
CA ILE A 264 -17.76 39.36 0.12
C ILE A 264 -17.15 39.40 1.53
N PRO A 265 -17.76 38.74 2.53
CA PRO A 265 -17.23 38.66 3.88
C PRO A 265 -15.84 38.03 3.93
N VAL A 266 -14.99 38.49 4.86
CA VAL A 266 -13.63 37.96 5.05
C VAL A 266 -13.67 36.45 5.37
N GLU A 267 -14.65 36.01 6.16
CA GLU A 267 -14.85 34.59 6.48
C GLU A 267 -15.06 33.72 5.24
N GLU A 268 -15.80 34.23 4.24
CA GLU A 268 -16.05 33.49 3.01
C GLU A 268 -14.77 33.37 2.16
N ARG A 269 -13.95 34.43 2.13
CA ARG A 269 -12.63 34.39 1.47
C ARG A 269 -11.70 33.36 2.12
N ILE A 270 -11.74 33.27 3.44
CA ILE A 270 -11.01 32.26 4.22
C ILE A 270 -11.53 30.84 3.89
N ASN A 271 -12.86 30.66 3.83
CA ASN A 271 -13.46 29.37 3.50
C ASN A 271 -13.06 28.87 2.09
N ILE A 272 -13.06 29.77 1.10
CA ILE A 272 -12.60 29.43 -0.27
C ILE A 272 -11.13 28.98 -0.25
N SER A 273 -10.25 29.71 0.45
CA SER A 273 -8.83 29.33 0.53
C SER A 273 -8.60 28.00 1.25
N ARG A 274 -9.31 27.75 2.36
CA ARG A 274 -9.24 26.46 3.07
C ARG A 274 -9.68 25.30 2.18
N ARG A 275 -10.77 25.48 1.43
CA ARG A 275 -11.31 24.46 0.50
C ARG A 275 -10.28 24.02 -0.52
N TRP A 276 -9.53 24.97 -1.08
CA TRP A 276 -8.53 24.69 -2.11
C TRP A 276 -7.14 24.37 -1.54
N ASN A 277 -7.01 24.19 -0.22
CA ASN A 277 -5.78 23.79 0.47
C ASN A 277 -4.53 24.60 0.03
N THR A 278 -4.72 25.90 -0.18
CA THR A 278 -3.69 26.81 -0.73
C THR A 278 -2.60 27.19 0.28
N GLY A 279 -2.54 26.51 1.42
CA GLY A 279 -1.70 26.85 2.57
C GLY A 279 -2.19 28.12 3.26
N SER A 280 -2.78 27.92 4.45
CA SER A 280 -2.90 28.88 5.55
C SER A 280 -3.63 30.21 5.28
N ASP A 281 -4.15 30.81 6.36
CA ASP A 281 -4.53 32.23 6.43
C ASP A 281 -3.35 33.20 6.16
N LEU A 282 -2.17 32.68 5.77
CA LEU A 282 -0.90 33.39 5.58
C LEU A 282 -0.96 34.47 4.50
N LEU A 283 -1.72 34.26 3.43
CA LEU A 283 -1.76 35.12 2.23
C LEU A 283 -3.06 35.91 2.07
N LEU A 284 -4.10 35.54 2.81
CA LEU A 284 -5.43 36.14 2.72
C LEU A 284 -5.57 37.44 3.51
N THR A 285 -4.64 37.69 4.42
CA THR A 285 -4.62 38.90 5.23
C THR A 285 -3.49 39.81 4.78
N ASP A 286 -3.82 41.03 4.35
CA ASP A 286 -2.89 42.17 4.25
C ASP A 286 -2.24 42.55 5.60
N GLN A 287 -2.44 41.74 6.65
CA GLN A 287 -1.85 41.94 7.95
C GLN A 287 -0.37 41.55 7.88
N LYS A 288 0.44 42.48 7.38
CA LYS A 288 1.85 42.57 7.78
C LYS A 288 1.93 42.34 9.28
N LEU A 289 2.88 41.51 9.71
CA LEU A 289 3.18 41.28 11.11
C LEU A 289 3.26 42.65 11.80
N GLN A 290 2.43 42.87 12.83
CA GLN A 290 2.32 44.18 13.49
C GLN A 290 3.55 44.39 14.39
N LEU A 291 4.63 44.82 13.76
CA LEU A 291 5.89 45.11 14.41
C LEU A 291 5.89 46.52 14.99
N THR A 292 6.53 46.68 16.14
CA THR A 292 6.78 48.02 16.67
C THR A 292 7.88 48.71 15.88
N GLN A 293 7.93 50.04 15.89
CA GLN A 293 9.01 50.79 15.24
C GLN A 293 10.41 50.42 15.75
N ARG A 294 10.51 49.92 17.00
CA ARG A 294 11.78 49.39 17.55
C ARG A 294 12.17 48.08 16.90
N GLU A 295 11.21 47.17 16.73
CA GLU A 295 11.42 45.87 16.09
C GLU A 295 11.77 46.02 14.61
N GLU A 296 11.08 46.88 13.86
CA GLU A 296 11.40 47.13 12.44
C GLU A 296 12.83 47.66 12.27
N ARG A 297 13.24 48.62 13.11
CA ARG A 297 14.62 49.12 13.12
C ARG A 297 15.62 48.03 13.50
N TRP A 298 15.26 47.17 14.46
CA TRP A 298 16.10 46.06 14.88
C TRP A 298 16.34 45.08 13.73
N ILE A 299 15.28 44.68 13.00
CA ILE A 299 15.38 43.81 11.82
C ILE A 299 16.25 44.44 10.75
N ALA A 300 16.09 45.74 10.49
CA ALA A 300 16.90 46.45 9.50
C ALA A 300 18.41 46.49 9.87
N GLN A 301 18.73 46.55 11.17
CA GLN A 301 20.10 46.54 11.68
C GLN A 301 20.69 45.12 11.80
N HIS A 302 19.83 44.11 11.99
CA HIS A 302 20.20 42.71 12.19
C HIS A 302 19.50 41.82 11.16
N PRO A 303 19.81 41.97 9.86
CA PRO A 303 19.13 41.21 8.80
C PRO A 303 19.44 39.71 8.84
N THR A 304 20.41 39.28 9.65
CA THR A 304 20.79 37.88 9.84
C THR A 304 20.91 37.56 11.32
N VAL A 305 20.23 36.51 11.75
CA VAL A 305 20.18 35.99 13.11
C VAL A 305 20.94 34.67 13.17
N ARG A 306 21.91 34.57 14.08
CA ARG A 306 22.70 33.35 14.30
C ARG A 306 21.92 32.41 15.21
N VAL A 307 21.53 31.25 14.68
CA VAL A 307 20.77 30.23 15.40
C VAL A 307 21.69 29.10 15.78
N VAL A 308 21.83 28.79 17.06
CA VAL A 308 22.53 27.58 17.50
C VAL A 308 21.53 26.44 17.71
N VAL A 309 21.86 25.24 17.24
CA VAL A 309 21.01 24.05 17.35
C VAL A 309 21.81 22.83 17.78
N ASN A 310 21.16 21.92 18.51
CA ASN A 310 21.70 20.61 18.83
C ASN A 310 21.61 19.74 17.57
N GLU A 311 22.74 19.15 17.15
CA GLU A 311 22.79 18.34 15.93
C GLU A 311 22.09 16.97 16.06
N ALA A 312 21.86 16.51 17.29
CA ALA A 312 21.32 15.18 17.62
C ALA A 312 19.94 15.25 18.32
N TYR A 313 19.09 16.21 17.94
CA TYR A 313 17.77 16.42 18.56
C TYR A 313 16.63 16.23 17.56
N ALA A 314 16.71 15.15 16.77
CA ALA A 314 15.66 14.80 15.83
C ALA A 314 14.35 14.39 16.55
N PRO A 315 13.16 14.70 15.98
CA PRO A 315 12.93 15.35 14.68
C PRO A 315 12.92 16.89 14.72
N LEU A 316 13.31 17.53 15.83
CA LEU A 316 13.26 18.99 15.97
C LEU A 316 14.39 19.68 15.21
N THR A 317 15.63 19.30 15.53
CA THR A 317 16.84 19.82 14.92
C THR A 317 17.82 18.69 14.66
N PHE A 318 18.16 18.47 13.39
CA PHE A 318 19.19 17.53 13.01
C PHE A 318 19.76 17.88 11.64
N PHE A 319 20.81 17.16 11.22
CA PHE A 319 21.39 17.30 9.90
C PHE A 319 21.28 15.98 9.13
N ASP A 320 20.86 16.06 7.86
CA ASP A 320 20.83 14.87 7.00
C ASP A 320 22.24 14.41 6.60
N ALA A 321 22.36 13.25 5.95
CA ALA A 321 23.63 12.70 5.50
C ALA A 321 24.40 13.61 4.52
N LYS A 322 23.73 14.59 3.90
CA LYS A 322 24.34 15.60 3.01
C LYS A 322 24.73 16.88 3.76
N GLY A 323 24.48 16.94 5.06
CA GLY A 323 24.80 18.06 5.93
C GLY A 323 23.77 19.19 5.91
N ASN A 324 22.59 19.00 5.34
CA ASN A 324 21.53 20.01 5.35
C ASN A 324 20.81 20.03 6.70
N PHE A 325 20.47 21.21 7.19
CA PHE A 325 19.66 21.37 8.39
C PHE A 325 18.21 20.94 8.14
N ARG A 326 17.69 20.06 9.00
CA ARG A 326 16.38 19.42 8.90
C ARG A 326 15.68 19.38 10.26
N GLY A 327 14.38 19.15 10.19
CA GLY A 327 13.50 19.01 11.34
C GLY A 327 12.45 20.11 11.42
N ILE A 328 11.58 19.99 12.42
CA ILE A 328 10.45 20.91 12.66
C ILE A 328 10.94 22.36 12.77
N THR A 329 12.06 22.58 13.48
CA THR A 329 12.63 23.92 13.67
C THR A 329 13.12 24.52 12.35
N ALA A 330 13.63 23.70 11.42
CA ALA A 330 14.08 24.20 10.11
C ALA A 330 12.89 24.77 9.31
N ASP A 331 11.76 24.08 9.30
CA ASP A 331 10.54 24.54 8.64
C ASP A 331 9.94 25.78 9.30
N LEU A 332 10.01 25.83 10.62
CA LEU A 332 9.48 26.95 11.39
C LEU A 332 10.31 28.22 11.20
N LEU A 333 11.64 28.11 11.17
CA LEU A 333 12.52 29.24 10.84
C LEU A 333 12.25 29.76 9.44
N GLU A 334 11.91 28.88 8.49
CA GLU A 334 11.51 29.30 7.15
C GLU A 334 10.21 30.11 7.19
N LEU A 335 9.19 29.66 7.92
CA LEU A 335 7.96 30.47 8.10
C LEU A 335 8.22 31.82 8.77
N ILE A 336 9.06 31.84 9.81
CA ILE A 336 9.43 33.10 10.50
C ILE A 336 10.18 34.02 9.54
N ARG A 337 11.08 33.49 8.71
CA ARG A 337 11.76 34.26 7.65
C ARG A 337 10.76 34.88 6.70
N LEU A 338 9.72 34.14 6.28
CA LEU A 338 8.68 34.65 5.41
C LEU A 338 7.85 35.77 6.07
N ARG A 339 7.59 35.68 7.39
CA ARG A 339 6.81 36.67 8.15
C ARG A 339 7.60 37.94 8.54
N THR A 340 8.91 37.83 8.73
CA THR A 340 9.74 38.89 9.33
C THR A 340 10.78 39.47 8.36
N GLY A 341 11.17 38.71 7.33
CA GLY A 341 12.29 39.04 6.44
C GLY A 341 13.68 38.72 7.02
N LEU A 342 13.77 38.21 8.24
CA LEU A 342 15.04 37.83 8.89
C LEU A 342 15.67 36.61 8.22
N LYS A 343 17.00 36.63 8.01
CA LYS A 343 17.76 35.45 7.57
C LYS A 343 18.29 34.69 8.78
N PHE A 344 18.36 33.38 8.71
CA PHE A 344 18.88 32.54 9.79
C PHE A 344 20.17 31.84 9.36
N ASP A 345 21.26 32.07 10.11
CA ASP A 345 22.53 31.37 9.96
C ASP A 345 22.64 30.30 11.05
N VAL A 346 22.50 29.03 10.68
CA VAL A 346 22.40 27.91 11.62
C VAL A 346 23.79 27.35 11.94
N LYS A 347 24.14 27.32 13.24
CA LYS A 347 25.38 26.75 13.79
C LYS A 347 25.08 25.50 14.61
N ARG A 348 25.98 24.51 14.49
CA ARG A 348 25.89 23.25 15.23
C ARG A 348 26.51 23.40 16.61
N SER A 349 25.88 22.78 17.60
CA SER A 349 26.43 22.62 18.95
C SER A 349 26.34 21.15 19.37
N PRO A 350 27.38 20.61 20.02
CA PRO A 350 27.41 19.21 20.48
C PRO A 350 26.64 19.00 21.79
N SER A 351 26.44 20.04 22.60
CA SER A 351 25.76 19.93 23.89
C SER A 351 24.85 21.12 24.17
N LEU A 352 23.92 20.89 25.08
CA LEU A 352 23.01 21.94 25.54
C LEU A 352 23.75 23.08 26.25
N THR A 353 24.68 22.74 27.15
CA THR A 353 25.44 23.74 27.91
C THR A 353 26.21 24.68 26.97
N ASP A 354 26.78 24.15 25.90
CA ASP A 354 27.46 24.96 24.89
C ASP A 354 26.49 25.91 24.17
N MET A 355 25.29 25.45 23.78
CA MET A 355 24.26 26.33 23.19
C MET A 355 23.89 27.49 24.11
N GLN A 356 23.65 27.22 25.40
CA GLN A 356 23.30 28.25 26.37
C GLN A 356 24.43 29.27 26.56
N ASN A 357 25.68 28.79 26.63
CA ASN A 357 26.84 29.67 26.74
C ASN A 357 27.01 30.52 25.48
N GLN A 358 26.87 29.94 24.29
CA GLN A 358 26.96 30.69 23.03
C GLN A 358 25.94 31.84 22.95
N VAL A 359 24.70 31.63 23.41
CA VAL A 359 23.67 32.68 23.42
C VAL A 359 23.90 33.70 24.54
N THR A 360 24.28 33.25 25.73
CA THR A 360 24.55 34.16 26.87
C THR A 360 25.76 35.06 26.60
N GLU A 361 26.78 34.54 25.92
CA GLU A 361 28.02 35.26 25.54
C GLU A 361 27.88 36.09 24.24
N GLY A 362 26.72 36.05 23.56
CA GLY A 362 26.47 36.78 22.31
C GLY A 362 27.17 36.21 21.06
N LYS A 363 27.69 34.98 21.13
CA LYS A 363 28.24 34.24 19.99
C LYS A 363 27.14 33.72 19.05
N ALA A 364 25.97 33.42 19.60
CA ALA A 364 24.73 33.15 18.89
C ALA A 364 23.62 34.09 19.39
N ASP A 365 22.62 34.34 18.56
CA ASP A 365 21.51 35.25 18.88
C ASP A 365 20.32 34.49 19.48
N MET A 366 20.14 33.22 19.10
CA MET A 366 19.08 32.36 19.61
C MET A 366 19.43 30.87 19.56
N ILE A 367 18.74 30.07 20.38
CA ILE A 367 18.68 28.61 20.33
C ILE A 367 17.41 28.22 19.58
N GLY A 368 17.54 27.34 18.58
CA GLY A 368 16.42 26.97 17.72
C GLY A 368 15.37 26.06 18.37
N ALA A 369 15.77 25.17 19.29
CA ALA A 369 14.88 24.24 19.97
C ALA A 369 15.40 23.92 21.37
N LEU A 370 14.57 24.14 22.40
CA LEU A 370 14.90 23.81 23.77
C LEU A 370 13.65 23.57 24.60
N ASP A 371 13.67 22.55 25.47
CA ASP A 371 12.64 22.36 26.49
C ASP A 371 12.65 23.54 27.49
N SER A 372 11.50 24.18 27.66
CA SER A 372 11.30 25.24 28.66
C SER A 372 11.31 24.64 30.07
N SER A 373 11.92 25.35 31.02
CA SER A 373 11.96 24.94 32.42
C SER A 373 12.25 26.14 33.32
N ASP A 374 11.65 26.19 34.50
CA ASP A 374 11.82 27.27 35.48
C ASP A 374 13.31 27.58 35.76
N GLU A 375 14.15 26.56 35.91
CA GLU A 375 15.60 26.71 36.15
C GLU A 375 16.32 27.50 35.04
N ARG A 376 15.83 27.41 33.80
CA ARG A 376 16.46 28.04 32.62
C ARG A 376 15.92 29.44 32.36
N GLU A 377 14.71 29.75 32.83
CA GLU A 377 14.12 31.07 32.67
C GLU A 377 14.95 32.16 33.35
N ASP A 378 15.76 31.83 34.35
CA ASP A 378 16.67 32.79 34.99
C ASP A 378 17.72 33.38 34.03
N ARG A 379 18.11 32.63 32.99
CA ARG A 379 19.21 33.01 32.06
C ARG A 379 18.74 33.27 30.64
N LEU A 380 17.63 32.67 30.23
CA LEU A 380 17.10 32.73 28.88
C LEU A 380 15.68 33.32 28.85
N SER A 381 15.31 33.88 27.72
CA SER A 381 13.93 34.20 27.39
C SER A 381 13.41 33.20 26.37
N PHE A 382 12.35 32.49 26.72
CA PHE A 382 11.71 31.51 25.85
C PHE A 382 10.60 32.17 25.04
N SER A 383 10.50 31.77 23.77
CA SER A 383 9.34 32.09 22.95
C SER A 383 8.13 31.29 23.42
N ARG A 384 6.97 31.60 22.84
CA ARG A 384 5.82 30.68 22.85
C ARG A 384 6.27 29.28 22.40
N PRO A 385 5.80 28.21 23.06
CA PRO A 385 6.10 26.85 22.64
C PRO A 385 5.50 26.59 21.27
N TYR A 386 6.29 25.96 20.41
CA TYR A 386 5.86 25.58 19.07
C TYR A 386 5.72 24.05 18.92
N VAL A 387 6.10 23.29 19.94
CA VAL A 387 5.73 21.88 20.11
C VAL A 387 5.41 21.65 21.58
N ASP A 388 4.27 21.01 21.83
CA ASP A 388 3.92 20.40 23.10
C ASP A 388 3.71 18.89 22.91
N ASN A 389 4.24 18.08 23.84
CA ASN A 389 3.98 16.64 23.85
C ASN A 389 4.23 16.06 25.25
N SER A 390 3.80 14.83 25.49
CA SER A 390 4.06 14.17 26.76
C SER A 390 5.46 13.55 26.81
N PHE A 391 6.05 13.46 28.01
CA PHE A 391 7.20 12.60 28.25
C PHE A 391 6.77 11.13 28.28
N VAL A 392 7.65 10.24 27.83
CA VAL A 392 7.42 8.79 27.86
C VAL A 392 8.60 8.05 28.46
N LEU A 393 8.29 6.92 29.11
CA LEU A 393 9.23 5.89 29.50
C LEU A 393 9.48 4.96 28.31
N VAL A 394 10.74 4.85 27.92
CA VAL A 394 11.22 3.89 26.92
C VAL A 394 12.04 2.82 27.64
N THR A 395 11.77 1.55 27.33
CA THR A 395 12.53 0.40 27.84
C THR A 395 12.89 -0.57 26.73
N ARG A 396 13.70 -1.59 27.02
CA ARG A 396 14.02 -2.65 26.04
C ARG A 396 12.83 -3.60 25.85
N LYS A 397 12.77 -4.27 24.70
CA LYS A 397 11.82 -5.34 24.37
C LYS A 397 12.23 -6.70 24.98
N ASP A 398 12.83 -6.70 26.16
CA ASP A 398 13.28 -7.92 26.85
C ASP A 398 12.27 -8.36 27.92
N GLN A 399 12.13 -9.67 28.14
CA GLN A 399 11.35 -10.20 29.28
C GLN A 399 11.94 -9.69 30.62
N GLY A 400 11.09 -9.06 31.44
CA GLY A 400 11.50 -8.46 32.72
C GLY A 400 11.91 -6.98 32.64
N SER A 401 11.81 -6.35 31.46
CA SER A 401 11.97 -4.90 31.34
C SER A 401 10.86 -4.17 32.11
N PRO A 402 11.17 -3.04 32.78
CA PRO A 402 10.18 -2.24 33.49
C PRO A 402 9.06 -1.79 32.54
N SER A 403 7.80 -1.94 32.96
CA SER A 403 6.65 -1.45 32.19
C SER A 403 6.13 -0.08 32.66
N HIS A 404 6.47 0.31 33.90
CA HIS A 404 6.07 1.56 34.54
C HIS A 404 7.17 2.04 35.50
N LEU A 405 7.09 3.30 35.92
CA LEU A 405 8.18 3.98 36.64
C LEU A 405 8.40 3.42 38.05
N GLU A 406 7.39 2.85 38.68
CA GLU A 406 7.46 2.18 39.99
C GLU A 406 8.41 0.97 39.97
N GLN A 407 8.56 0.31 38.81
CA GLN A 407 9.49 -0.80 38.63
C GLN A 407 10.94 -0.34 38.36
N MET A 408 11.20 0.97 38.39
CA MET A 408 12.53 1.58 38.26
C MET A 408 13.22 1.84 39.60
N ASP A 409 12.64 1.40 40.72
CA ASP A 409 13.24 1.53 42.05
C ASP A 409 14.68 0.97 42.08
N GLY A 410 15.65 1.82 42.45
CA GLY A 410 17.08 1.48 42.47
C GLY A 410 17.74 1.31 41.10
N LYS A 411 17.02 1.53 39.99
CA LYS A 411 17.52 1.34 38.61
C LYS A 411 17.96 2.66 37.97
N ARG A 412 18.79 2.56 36.93
CA ARG A 412 19.33 3.71 36.20
C ARG A 412 18.38 4.14 35.10
N LEU A 413 18.01 5.40 35.11
CA LEU A 413 17.09 6.01 34.14
C LEU A 413 17.83 7.10 33.37
N ALA A 414 18.02 6.92 32.06
CA ALA A 414 18.58 7.97 31.22
C ALA A 414 17.57 9.10 31.04
N ILE A 415 17.99 10.34 31.20
CA ILE A 415 17.13 11.52 31.06
C ILE A 415 17.96 12.66 30.49
N THR A 416 17.38 13.48 29.60
CA THR A 416 18.13 14.60 29.02
C THR A 416 18.50 15.63 30.11
N GLN A 417 19.72 16.15 30.05
CA GLN A 417 20.24 17.13 31.00
C GLN A 417 19.34 18.36 31.09
N GLY A 418 19.00 18.77 32.32
CA GLY A 418 18.07 19.87 32.61
C GLY A 418 16.64 19.66 32.10
N SER A 419 16.23 18.41 31.82
CA SER A 419 14.82 18.10 31.58
C SER A 419 13.95 18.58 32.75
N PRO A 420 12.78 19.20 32.50
CA PRO A 420 11.86 19.61 33.56
C PRO A 420 11.38 18.42 34.41
N MET A 421 11.46 17.19 33.87
CA MET A 421 11.12 15.96 34.59
C MET A 421 12.10 15.61 35.70
N LEU A 422 13.31 16.18 35.76
CA LEU A 422 14.28 15.85 36.81
C LEU A 422 13.77 16.20 38.21
N GLY A 423 13.15 17.37 38.37
CA GLY A 423 12.58 17.79 39.65
C GLY A 423 11.43 16.90 40.09
N TRP A 424 10.49 16.65 39.17
CA TRP A 424 9.35 15.76 39.39
C TRP A 424 9.79 14.33 39.73
N LEU A 425 10.77 13.78 39.00
CA LEU A 425 11.31 12.44 39.23
C LEU A 425 11.96 12.31 40.61
N ARG A 426 12.78 13.30 41.02
CA ARG A 426 13.45 13.29 42.33
C ARG A 426 12.45 13.37 43.49
N ASN A 427 11.34 14.08 43.31
CA ASN A 427 10.31 14.23 44.35
C ASN A 427 9.40 13.00 44.45
N ASN A 428 8.98 12.43 43.32
CA ASN A 428 7.97 11.37 43.30
C ASN A 428 8.57 9.95 43.33
N TYR A 429 9.81 9.78 42.83
CA TYR A 429 10.50 8.49 42.75
C TYR A 429 11.97 8.62 43.21
N PRO A 430 12.23 8.93 44.49
CA PRO A 430 13.55 9.31 45.00
C PRO A 430 14.62 8.21 44.90
N ASN A 431 14.21 6.96 44.78
CA ASN A 431 15.12 5.81 44.66
C ASN A 431 15.53 5.50 43.20
N VAL A 432 14.91 6.14 42.21
CA VAL A 432 15.33 6.03 40.82
C VAL A 432 16.66 6.79 40.67
N VAL A 433 17.62 6.22 39.94
CA VAL A 433 18.93 6.83 39.72
C VAL A 433 18.94 7.52 38.35
N PRO A 434 18.66 8.84 38.26
CA PRO A 434 18.72 9.55 36.99
C PRO A 434 20.17 9.67 36.51
N LEU A 435 20.40 9.36 35.23
CA LEU A 435 21.63 9.68 34.52
C LEU A 435 21.32 10.76 33.50
N GLU A 436 21.89 11.95 33.70
CA GLU A 436 21.71 13.09 32.81
C GLU A 436 22.56 12.91 31.55
N ILE A 437 21.94 13.03 30.38
CA ILE A 437 22.51 12.79 29.05
C ILE A 437 22.30 14.02 28.16
N ASP A 438 23.23 14.33 27.26
CA ASP A 438 23.18 15.56 26.45
C ASP A 438 22.03 15.58 25.42
N ASN A 439 21.66 14.43 24.86
CA ASN A 439 20.64 14.35 23.81
C ASN A 439 19.80 13.06 23.85
N PRO A 440 18.55 13.08 23.33
CA PRO A 440 17.66 11.93 23.35
C PRO A 440 18.19 10.70 22.60
N PHE A 441 18.93 10.89 21.51
CA PHE A 441 19.51 9.78 20.75
C PHE A 441 20.50 8.97 21.60
N GLN A 442 21.40 9.67 22.30
CA GLN A 442 22.36 9.05 23.20
C GLN A 442 21.68 8.35 24.39
N ALA A 443 20.58 8.92 24.91
CA ALA A 443 19.79 8.28 25.97
C ALA A 443 19.20 6.93 25.51
N LEU A 444 18.66 6.87 24.28
CA LEU A 444 18.16 5.64 23.68
C LEU A 444 19.28 4.65 23.33
N ASP A 445 20.42 5.13 22.82
CA ASP A 445 21.58 4.29 22.52
C ASP A 445 22.13 3.61 23.78
N MET A 446 22.25 4.35 24.89
CA MET A 446 22.63 3.78 26.18
C MET A 446 21.65 2.73 26.69
N LEU A 447 20.35 2.96 26.51
CA LEU A 447 19.30 2.00 26.87
C LEU A 447 19.40 0.72 26.01
N ALA A 448 19.59 0.87 24.70
CA ALA A 448 19.74 -0.24 23.76
C ALA A 448 21.01 -1.07 24.04
N LEU A 449 22.09 -0.43 24.49
CA LEU A 449 23.34 -1.08 24.90
C LEU A 449 23.30 -1.70 26.31
N GLY A 450 22.17 -1.58 27.03
CA GLY A 450 22.02 -2.14 28.38
C GLY A 450 22.74 -1.36 29.48
N ARG A 451 23.14 -0.11 29.21
CA ARG A 451 23.82 0.76 30.20
C ARG A 451 22.84 1.41 31.17
N THR A 452 21.58 1.52 30.78
CA THR A 452 20.45 1.94 31.63
C THR A 452 19.30 0.97 31.51
N GLU A 453 18.38 1.00 32.48
CA GLU A 453 17.21 0.12 32.52
C GLU A 453 15.94 0.81 31.95
N GLY A 454 15.97 2.13 31.79
CA GLY A 454 14.95 2.91 31.09
C GLY A 454 15.50 4.24 30.59
N ALA A 455 14.73 4.93 29.75
CA ALA A 455 15.00 6.29 29.32
C ALA A 455 13.72 7.14 29.33
N VAL A 456 13.84 8.42 29.72
CA VAL A 456 12.77 9.42 29.65
C VAL A 456 13.09 10.41 28.54
N ILE A 457 12.22 10.44 27.53
CA ILE A 457 12.31 11.37 26.40
C ILE A 457 10.91 11.85 26.01
N SER A 458 10.83 12.89 25.17
CA SER A 458 9.57 13.33 24.60
C SER A 458 8.96 12.26 23.68
N LEU A 459 7.63 12.13 23.71
CA LEU A 459 6.88 11.20 22.84
C LEU A 459 7.19 11.43 21.36
N LEU A 460 7.38 12.70 20.96
CA LEU A 460 7.78 13.06 19.61
C LEU A 460 9.13 12.44 19.21
N SER A 461 10.14 12.55 20.07
CA SER A 461 11.47 11.96 19.82
C SER A 461 11.40 10.44 19.84
N ALA A 462 10.64 9.87 20.79
CA ALA A 462 10.46 8.42 20.89
C ALA A 462 9.84 7.84 19.61
N ASN A 463 8.74 8.42 19.13
CA ASN A 463 8.10 8.00 17.89
C ASN A 463 9.06 8.07 16.71
N TYR A 464 9.81 9.16 16.57
CA TYR A 464 10.76 9.32 15.47
C TYR A 464 11.83 8.22 15.49
N PHE A 465 12.49 8.02 16.63
CA PHE A 465 13.60 7.07 16.72
C PHE A 465 13.15 5.61 16.68
N LEU A 466 12.01 5.28 17.29
CA LEU A 466 11.46 3.92 17.27
C LEU A 466 10.89 3.54 15.89
N SER A 467 10.40 4.50 15.11
CA SER A 467 9.92 4.25 13.73
C SER A 467 11.01 4.37 12.66
N SER A 468 12.20 4.89 12.99
CA SER A 468 13.31 5.06 12.04
C SER A 468 14.03 3.76 11.62
N GLY A 469 13.64 2.61 12.19
CA GLY A 469 14.32 1.32 12.02
C GLY A 469 15.61 1.16 12.85
N ILE A 470 16.14 2.22 13.48
CA ILE A 470 17.38 2.17 14.28
C ILE A 470 17.18 1.36 15.57
N PHE A 471 16.08 1.61 16.28
CA PHE A 471 15.78 1.00 17.58
C PHE A 471 14.49 0.16 17.58
N GLU A 472 13.81 0.06 16.44
CA GLU A 472 12.47 -0.54 16.29
C GLU A 472 12.38 -1.95 16.90
N GLU A 473 13.37 -2.80 16.63
CA GLU A 473 13.39 -4.19 17.09
C GLU A 473 13.84 -4.37 18.55
N ARG A 474 14.42 -3.33 19.17
CA ARG A 474 15.09 -3.44 20.48
C ARG A 474 14.41 -2.69 21.60
N LEU A 475 13.75 -1.58 21.30
CA LEU A 475 13.18 -0.66 22.29
C LEU A 475 11.66 -0.53 22.11
N GLN A 476 10.96 -0.18 23.18
CA GLN A 476 9.52 0.04 23.21
C GLN A 476 9.16 1.18 24.17
N MET A 477 8.07 1.89 23.89
CA MET A 477 7.45 2.81 24.84
C MET A 477 6.50 2.03 25.74
N THR A 478 6.56 2.27 27.06
CA THR A 478 5.75 1.50 28.01
C THR A 478 4.79 2.35 28.81
N ALA A 479 5.11 3.62 29.08
CA ALA A 479 4.25 4.51 29.85
C ALA A 479 4.45 5.98 29.45
N THR A 480 3.40 6.79 29.64
CA THR A 480 3.49 8.26 29.63
C THR A 480 3.81 8.76 31.04
N LEU A 481 4.62 9.80 31.17
CA LEU A 481 5.15 10.31 32.44
C LEU A 481 4.79 11.78 32.67
N GLY A 482 4.54 12.13 33.93
CA GLY A 482 4.24 13.50 34.37
C GLY A 482 2.83 13.98 34.02
N GLU A 483 2.43 15.08 34.66
CA GLU A 483 1.21 15.83 34.31
C GLU A 483 1.54 16.99 33.34
N ASP A 484 2.76 17.54 33.44
CA ASP A 484 3.23 18.64 32.61
C ASP A 484 3.82 18.16 31.27
N PRO A 485 3.43 18.77 30.14
CA PRO A 485 3.99 18.42 28.83
C PRO A 485 5.43 18.94 28.68
N ALA A 486 6.19 18.29 27.81
CA ALA A 486 7.41 18.82 27.23
C ALA A 486 7.06 20.00 26.32
N LEU A 487 7.39 21.22 26.78
CA LEU A 487 7.16 22.47 26.04
C LEU A 487 8.46 22.89 25.33
N ILE A 488 8.52 22.68 24.03
CA ILE A 488 9.69 23.03 23.23
C ILE A 488 9.48 24.42 22.62
N SER A 489 10.42 25.31 22.94
CA SER A 489 10.42 26.71 22.53
C SER A 489 11.73 27.09 21.86
N MET A 490 11.73 28.24 21.18
CA MET A 490 12.97 28.93 20.83
C MET A 490 13.45 29.70 22.07
N ALA A 491 14.75 29.88 22.22
CA ALA A 491 15.30 30.63 23.35
C ALA A 491 16.26 31.72 22.89
N THR A 492 16.22 32.87 23.55
CA THR A 492 17.13 33.99 23.32
C THR A 492 17.80 34.39 24.62
N SER A 493 18.83 35.23 24.56
CA SER A 493 19.36 35.89 25.75
C SER A 493 18.28 36.79 26.35
N ARG A 494 18.18 36.87 27.69
CA ARG A 494 17.25 37.79 28.37
C ARG A 494 17.38 39.25 27.93
N ASN A 495 18.54 39.63 27.41
CA ASN A 495 18.81 40.99 26.93
C ASN A 495 18.30 41.23 25.49
N ALA A 496 17.91 40.19 24.75
CA ALA A 496 17.47 40.26 23.36
C ALA A 496 15.95 40.49 23.24
N ILE A 497 15.46 41.56 23.89
CA ILE A 497 14.02 41.86 24.05
C ILE A 497 13.33 41.98 22.68
N GLU A 498 13.93 42.71 21.73
CA GLU A 498 13.36 42.91 20.40
C GLU A 498 13.25 41.58 19.63
N LEU A 499 14.30 40.75 19.62
CA LEU A 499 14.28 39.46 18.93
C LEU A 499 13.25 38.51 19.56
N SER A 500 13.20 38.42 20.88
CA SER A 500 12.20 37.60 21.58
C SER A 500 10.77 38.01 21.22
N SER A 501 10.49 39.32 21.19
CA SER A 501 9.17 39.83 20.83
C SER A 501 8.82 39.57 19.35
N ILE A 502 9.78 39.71 18.43
CA ILE A 502 9.58 39.38 17.01
C ILE A 502 9.26 37.89 16.83
N LEU A 503 10.01 37.01 17.49
CA LEU A 503 9.77 35.56 17.44
C LEU A 503 8.37 35.22 17.97
N ASP A 504 7.97 35.79 19.10
CA ASP A 504 6.63 35.57 19.65
C ASP A 504 5.53 36.04 18.71
N LYS A 505 5.64 37.24 18.14
CA LYS A 505 4.65 37.72 17.17
C LYS A 505 4.61 36.84 15.93
N ALA A 506 5.76 36.41 15.43
CA ALA A 506 5.84 35.54 14.27
C ALA A 506 5.18 34.18 14.55
N LEU A 507 5.48 33.55 15.67
CA LEU A 507 4.86 32.28 16.09
C LEU A 507 3.34 32.45 16.33
N ALA A 508 2.91 33.59 16.88
CA ALA A 508 1.49 33.91 17.04
C ALA A 508 0.73 34.03 15.72
N SER A 509 1.41 34.42 14.64
CA SER A 509 0.83 34.58 13.32
C SER A 509 0.68 33.27 12.54
N ILE A 510 1.18 32.15 13.08
CA ILE A 510 1.09 30.82 12.47
C ILE A 510 -0.16 30.15 13.05
N ALA A 511 -1.08 29.70 12.19
CA ALA A 511 -2.30 29.06 12.67
C ALA A 511 -1.98 27.69 13.30
N PRO A 512 -2.71 27.26 14.34
CA PRO A 512 -2.47 25.97 15.00
C PRO A 512 -2.47 24.78 14.04
N GLN A 513 -3.32 24.82 13.00
CA GLN A 513 -3.39 23.78 11.96
C GLN A 513 -2.13 23.69 11.09
N ASP A 514 -1.46 24.81 10.81
CA ASP A 514 -0.22 24.84 10.02
C ASP A 514 0.93 24.25 10.84
N LEU A 515 0.99 24.61 12.12
CA LEU A 515 1.95 24.07 13.07
C LEU A 515 1.72 22.56 13.30
N ALA A 516 0.46 22.12 13.36
CA ALA A 516 0.10 20.70 13.40
C ALA A 516 0.50 19.95 12.13
N ALA A 517 0.35 20.56 10.95
CA ALA A 517 0.77 19.97 9.67
C ALA A 517 2.29 19.77 9.59
N ILE A 518 3.08 20.75 10.04
CA ILE A 518 4.55 20.63 10.15
C ILE A 518 4.91 19.48 11.09
N ASN A 519 4.30 19.45 12.29
CA ASN A 519 4.58 18.41 13.27
C ASN A 519 4.21 17.01 12.77
N ASN A 520 3.07 16.84 12.10
CA ASN A 520 2.62 15.56 11.55
C ASN A 520 3.51 15.05 10.42
N ARG A 521 4.03 15.93 9.56
CA ARG A 521 4.97 15.55 8.49
C ARG A 521 6.21 14.85 9.03
N TRP A 522 6.72 15.30 10.17
CA TRP A 522 7.89 14.71 10.82
C TRP A 522 7.58 13.50 11.69
N ARG A 523 6.32 13.25 12.06
CA ARG A 523 5.89 12.01 12.76
C ARG A 523 5.94 10.78 11.87
N ALA A 524 5.59 10.93 10.59
CA ALA A 524 5.61 9.84 9.59
C ALA A 524 6.91 9.78 8.78
N TYR A 525 7.90 10.62 9.12
CA TYR A 525 9.18 10.63 8.41
C TYR A 525 10.01 9.43 8.84
N THR A 526 9.95 8.36 8.06
CA THR A 526 10.93 7.29 8.10
C THR A 526 12.09 7.70 7.18
N PRO A 527 13.29 8.01 7.70
CA PRO A 527 14.44 8.12 6.82
C PRO A 527 14.54 6.79 6.07
N SER A 528 14.63 6.83 4.75
CA SER A 528 14.78 5.63 3.92
C SER A 528 16.06 4.90 4.32
N SER A 529 15.96 4.00 5.31
CA SER A 529 17.07 3.28 5.92
C SER A 529 17.34 1.94 5.25
N ALA A 530 16.58 1.57 4.21
CA ALA A 530 16.95 0.49 3.30
C ALA A 530 18.02 0.97 2.30
N THR A 531 19.17 1.38 2.81
CA THR A 531 20.32 1.75 2.00
C THR A 531 21.18 0.53 1.72
N TRP A 532 21.61 0.39 0.47
CA TRP A 532 22.57 -0.58 -0.10
C TRP A 532 23.75 -1.00 0.80
N HIS A 533 24.10 -0.18 1.79
CA HIS A 533 25.16 -0.39 2.77
C HIS A 533 24.95 -1.62 3.68
N ASP A 534 23.70 -1.98 4.02
CA ASP A 534 23.45 -3.15 4.88
C ASP A 534 23.80 -4.47 4.18
N TYR A 535 23.71 -4.49 2.85
CA TYR A 535 24.13 -5.63 2.03
C TYR A 535 25.58 -5.56 1.60
N GLU A 536 26.29 -4.43 1.79
CA GLU A 536 27.66 -4.27 1.30
C GLU A 536 28.61 -5.28 1.96
N ARG A 537 28.46 -5.49 3.27
CA ARG A 537 29.24 -6.49 4.00
C ARG A 537 28.92 -7.92 3.57
N LEU A 538 27.64 -8.24 3.35
CA LEU A 538 27.21 -9.54 2.86
C LEU A 538 27.73 -9.80 1.44
N ILE A 539 27.69 -8.79 0.57
CA ILE A 539 28.19 -8.85 -0.80
C ILE A 539 29.71 -9.04 -0.79
N TYR A 540 30.47 -8.30 0.04
CA TYR A 540 31.91 -8.54 0.19
C TYR A 540 32.21 -9.92 0.76
N GLN A 541 31.43 -10.43 1.73
CA GLN A 541 31.59 -11.79 2.25
C GLN A 541 31.33 -12.85 1.18
N ILE A 542 30.30 -12.68 0.36
CA ILE A 542 29.99 -13.56 -0.77
C ILE A 542 31.11 -13.48 -1.82
N LEU A 543 31.58 -12.28 -2.17
CA LEU A 543 32.65 -12.09 -3.15
C LEU A 543 34.00 -12.65 -2.65
N ILE A 544 34.35 -12.43 -1.38
CA ILE A 544 35.55 -12.99 -0.76
C ILE A 544 35.42 -14.51 -0.67
N GLY A 545 34.26 -15.03 -0.24
CA GLY A 545 33.98 -16.46 -0.18
C GLY A 545 34.10 -17.13 -1.56
N ALA A 546 33.48 -16.55 -2.58
CA ALA A 546 33.57 -17.01 -3.96
C ALA A 546 35.00 -16.92 -4.51
N SER A 547 35.72 -15.84 -4.20
CA SER A 547 37.13 -15.66 -4.62
C SER A 547 38.06 -16.66 -3.94
N LEU A 548 37.89 -16.93 -2.64
CA LEU A 548 38.64 -17.95 -1.92
C LEU A 548 38.32 -19.36 -2.42
N LEU A 549 37.07 -19.63 -2.75
CA LEU A 549 36.64 -20.91 -3.31
C LEU A 549 37.21 -21.10 -4.72
N LEU A 550 37.22 -20.04 -5.55
CA LEU A 550 37.86 -20.04 -6.87
C LEU A 550 39.38 -20.23 -6.76
N LEU A 551 40.05 -19.51 -5.86
CA LEU A 551 41.49 -19.66 -5.62
C LEU A 551 41.82 -21.05 -5.08
N GLY A 552 40.97 -21.60 -4.21
CA GLY A 552 41.08 -22.97 -3.71
C GLY A 552 40.95 -23.99 -4.83
N LEU A 553 39.98 -23.83 -5.73
CA LEU A 553 39.80 -24.66 -6.92
C LEU A 553 40.99 -24.56 -7.88
N LEU A 554 41.52 -23.36 -8.10
CA LEU A 554 42.68 -23.13 -8.97
C LEU A 554 43.97 -23.71 -8.36
N ALA A 555 44.18 -23.52 -7.06
CA ALA A 555 45.31 -24.12 -6.33
C ALA A 555 45.19 -25.65 -6.28
N TRP A 556 43.99 -26.19 -6.07
CA TRP A 556 43.70 -27.62 -6.12
C TRP A 556 43.96 -28.19 -7.51
N ASN A 557 43.53 -27.49 -8.57
CA ASN A 557 43.79 -27.90 -9.95
C ASN A 557 45.29 -27.87 -10.28
N ALA A 558 46.00 -26.81 -9.87
CA ALA A 558 47.45 -26.71 -10.03
C ALA A 558 48.21 -27.78 -9.24
N TRP A 559 47.76 -28.09 -8.02
CA TRP A 559 48.30 -29.15 -7.17
C TRP A 559 48.05 -30.54 -7.77
N MET A 560 46.83 -30.81 -8.22
CA MET A 560 46.45 -32.02 -8.95
C MET A 560 47.32 -32.22 -10.20
N GLN A 561 47.51 -31.19 -11.01
CA GLN A 561 48.37 -31.28 -12.19
C GLN A 561 49.86 -31.50 -11.86
N ARG A 562 50.29 -31.13 -10.65
CA ARG A 562 51.65 -31.38 -10.17
C ARG A 562 51.79 -32.79 -9.60
N GLN A 563 50.77 -33.27 -8.90
CA GLN A 563 50.68 -34.61 -8.33
C GLN A 563 50.56 -35.67 -9.43
N ILE A 564 49.77 -35.42 -10.48
CA ILE A 564 49.65 -36.28 -11.66
C ILE A 564 51.01 -36.39 -12.38
N ARG A 565 51.72 -35.26 -12.57
CA ARG A 565 53.07 -35.26 -13.16
C ARG A 565 54.12 -36.01 -12.34
N GLN A 566 53.95 -36.09 -11.00
CA GLN A 566 54.80 -36.89 -10.12
C GLN A 566 54.41 -38.38 -10.11
N ARG A 567 53.13 -38.72 -10.30
CA ARG A 567 52.60 -40.11 -10.31
C ARG A 567 52.90 -40.85 -11.61
N GLU A 568 52.76 -40.16 -12.74
CA GLU A 568 53.08 -40.70 -14.07
C GLU A 568 54.58 -41.01 -14.25
N ALA A 569 55.46 -40.44 -13.42
CA ALA A 569 56.88 -40.75 -13.44
C ALA A 569 57.24 -42.07 -12.73
N ALA A 570 56.36 -42.57 -11.84
CA ALA A 570 56.59 -43.79 -11.06
C ALA A 570 55.92 -45.04 -11.69
N GLU A 571 54.73 -44.90 -12.29
CA GLU A 571 54.04 -45.95 -13.09
C GLU A 571 54.80 -46.32 -14.37
N ARG A 572 55.74 -45.48 -14.78
CA ARG A 572 56.61 -45.68 -15.96
C ARG A 572 57.66 -46.77 -15.81
N ALA A 573 57.68 -47.53 -14.72
CA ALA A 573 58.72 -48.53 -14.53
C ALA A 573 58.20 -49.96 -14.33
N LEU A 574 57.26 -50.42 -15.14
CA LEU A 574 57.03 -51.86 -15.42
C LEU A 574 56.30 -52.73 -14.40
N GLY A 575 56.21 -52.38 -13.12
CA GLY A 575 55.50 -53.21 -12.13
C GLY A 575 53.98 -53.09 -12.24
N ASP A 576 53.50 -51.86 -12.43
CA ASP A 576 52.06 -51.59 -12.44
C ASP A 576 51.37 -52.24 -13.62
N GLN A 577 51.97 -52.42 -14.80
CA GLN A 577 51.22 -53.00 -15.94
C GLN A 577 50.65 -54.41 -15.69
N PHE A 578 51.26 -55.26 -14.85
CA PHE A 578 50.76 -56.60 -14.56
C PHE A 578 49.85 -56.66 -13.32
N GLU A 579 50.14 -55.86 -12.29
CA GLU A 579 49.30 -55.68 -11.09
C GLU A 579 48.05 -54.82 -11.39
N PHE A 580 48.18 -53.73 -12.15
CA PHE A 580 47.09 -52.89 -12.67
C PHE A 580 46.11 -53.69 -13.51
N MET A 581 46.54 -54.59 -14.40
CA MET A 581 45.58 -55.43 -15.15
C MET A 581 44.83 -56.42 -14.25
N ARG A 582 45.49 -57.03 -13.27
CA ARG A 582 44.87 -57.98 -12.35
C ARG A 582 43.96 -57.29 -11.33
N ALA A 583 44.39 -56.16 -10.77
CA ALA A 583 43.60 -55.31 -9.86
C ALA A 583 42.50 -54.51 -10.60
N LEU A 584 42.65 -54.16 -11.88
CA LEU A 584 41.57 -53.61 -12.70
C LEU A 584 40.43 -54.61 -12.82
N VAL A 585 40.77 -55.88 -13.09
CA VAL A 585 39.77 -56.93 -13.25
C VAL A 585 39.21 -57.33 -11.87
N ASP A 586 40.04 -57.71 -10.90
CA ASP A 586 39.66 -58.17 -9.55
C ASP A 586 39.09 -57.06 -8.64
N GLY A 587 39.51 -55.81 -8.82
CA GLY A 587 39.06 -54.66 -8.04
C GLY A 587 37.85 -53.92 -8.65
N THR A 588 37.39 -54.30 -9.85
CA THR A 588 36.09 -53.84 -10.33
C THR A 588 35.01 -54.52 -9.48
N PRO A 589 34.15 -53.78 -8.76
CA PRO A 589 33.16 -54.35 -7.83
C PRO A 589 32.00 -55.10 -8.55
N HIS A 590 32.14 -55.29 -9.85
CA HIS A 590 31.16 -55.87 -10.75
C HIS A 590 31.76 -57.16 -11.34
N PRO A 591 30.99 -58.26 -11.43
CA PRO A 591 31.48 -59.49 -12.02
C PRO A 591 31.95 -59.30 -13.47
N ILE A 592 33.19 -59.70 -13.75
CA ILE A 592 33.81 -59.72 -15.09
C ILE A 592 34.42 -61.10 -15.34
N TYR A 593 34.21 -61.63 -16.53
CA TYR A 593 34.71 -62.93 -16.95
C TYR A 593 35.12 -62.97 -18.42
N VAL A 594 36.01 -63.91 -18.74
CA VAL A 594 36.48 -64.19 -20.10
C VAL A 594 36.26 -65.67 -20.38
N ARG A 595 35.61 -65.98 -21.50
CA ARG A 595 35.40 -67.35 -21.99
C ARG A 595 36.09 -67.53 -23.34
N ASP A 596 36.59 -68.73 -23.61
CA ASP A 596 37.21 -69.08 -24.90
C ASP A 596 36.18 -69.42 -25.99
N ARG A 597 36.66 -69.84 -27.17
CA ARG A 597 35.82 -70.21 -28.34
C ARG A 597 34.89 -71.39 -28.05
N GLU A 598 35.28 -72.27 -27.14
CA GLU A 598 34.48 -73.41 -26.68
C GLU A 598 33.51 -73.02 -25.54
N GLY A 599 33.44 -71.74 -25.18
CA GLY A 599 32.57 -71.22 -24.13
C GLY A 599 33.04 -71.53 -22.70
N LEU A 600 34.27 -72.02 -22.53
CA LEU A 600 34.85 -72.38 -21.23
C LEU A 600 35.46 -71.16 -20.54
N LEU A 601 35.23 -71.05 -19.23
CA LEU A 601 35.71 -69.91 -18.44
C LEU A 601 37.23 -69.93 -18.29
N ARG A 602 37.93 -68.90 -18.78
CA ARG A 602 39.40 -68.79 -18.71
C ARG A 602 39.88 -67.84 -17.62
N ILE A 603 39.19 -66.72 -17.46
CA ILE A 603 39.53 -65.69 -16.47
C ILE A 603 38.22 -65.22 -15.83
N CYS A 604 38.21 -65.03 -14.53
CA CYS A 604 37.13 -64.35 -13.83
C CYS A 604 37.70 -63.54 -12.67
N ASN A 605 37.03 -62.43 -12.38
CA ASN A 605 37.43 -61.54 -11.31
C ASN A 605 36.91 -61.99 -9.95
N ASP A 606 37.49 -61.46 -8.87
CA ASP A 606 37.09 -61.82 -7.51
C ASP A 606 35.61 -61.49 -7.21
N SER A 607 35.06 -60.40 -7.75
CA SER A 607 33.62 -60.11 -7.63
C SER A 607 32.74 -61.20 -8.25
N TYR A 608 33.11 -61.76 -9.41
CA TYR A 608 32.39 -62.89 -10.00
C TYR A 608 32.36 -64.11 -9.06
N LEU A 609 33.48 -64.42 -8.41
CA LEU A 609 33.59 -65.53 -7.47
C LEU A 609 32.77 -65.31 -6.20
N GLN A 610 32.82 -64.10 -5.64
CA GLN A 610 32.06 -63.72 -4.45
C GLN A 610 30.55 -63.73 -4.71
N THR A 611 30.11 -63.12 -5.81
CA THR A 611 28.69 -63.03 -6.17
C THR A 611 28.06 -64.41 -6.37
N PHE A 612 28.79 -65.36 -6.93
CA PHE A 612 28.34 -66.74 -7.12
C PHE A 612 28.73 -67.69 -5.97
N SER A 613 29.37 -67.18 -4.91
CA SER A 613 29.89 -67.96 -3.77
C SER A 613 30.68 -69.20 -4.19
N ALA A 614 31.48 -69.07 -5.24
CA ALA A 614 32.22 -70.17 -5.86
C ALA A 614 33.74 -69.98 -5.68
N ARG A 615 34.49 -71.08 -5.59
CA ARG A 615 35.95 -71.01 -5.61
C ARG A 615 36.44 -71.02 -7.06
N ARG A 616 37.54 -70.32 -7.34
CA ARG A 616 38.11 -70.19 -8.70
C ARG A 616 38.32 -71.55 -9.39
N GLU A 617 38.81 -72.54 -8.66
CA GLU A 617 39.01 -73.92 -9.13
C GLU A 617 37.73 -74.64 -9.54
N ASP A 618 36.58 -74.25 -8.97
CA ASP A 618 35.30 -74.89 -9.22
C ASP A 618 34.62 -74.35 -10.49
N VAL A 619 35.14 -73.28 -11.12
CA VAL A 619 34.48 -72.59 -12.24
C VAL A 619 35.37 -72.41 -13.47
N ILE A 620 36.69 -72.28 -13.29
CA ILE A 620 37.64 -72.16 -14.39
C ILE A 620 37.65 -73.47 -15.22
N GLY A 621 37.64 -73.34 -16.54
CA GLY A 621 37.61 -74.45 -17.49
C GLY A 621 36.23 -75.07 -17.69
N LYS A 622 35.17 -74.54 -17.07
CA LYS A 622 33.80 -75.08 -17.17
C LYS A 622 32.91 -74.22 -18.08
N SER A 623 31.97 -74.88 -18.75
CA SER A 623 30.92 -74.22 -19.55
C SER A 623 29.86 -73.58 -18.64
N THR A 624 28.99 -72.74 -19.20
CA THR A 624 27.87 -72.10 -18.47
C THR A 624 26.94 -73.13 -17.82
N ALA A 625 26.76 -74.31 -18.43
CA ALA A 625 25.89 -75.38 -17.92
C ALA A 625 26.56 -76.27 -16.86
N ALA A 626 27.89 -76.37 -16.86
CA ALA A 626 28.66 -77.22 -15.94
C ALA A 626 29.31 -76.43 -14.78
N GLY A 627 29.22 -75.10 -14.80
CA GLY A 627 29.79 -74.18 -13.83
C GLY A 627 28.89 -73.94 -12.60
N VAL A 628 28.84 -72.68 -12.13
CA VAL A 628 28.05 -72.27 -10.96
C VAL A 628 26.57 -72.68 -11.11
N PRO A 629 25.89 -73.15 -10.05
CA PRO A 629 24.47 -73.52 -10.11
C PRO A 629 23.57 -72.30 -10.38
N GLY A 630 23.24 -72.09 -11.66
CA GLY A 630 22.14 -71.26 -12.13
C GLY A 630 21.03 -72.11 -12.73
N ASN A 631 19.84 -71.54 -12.90
CA ASN A 631 18.71 -72.17 -13.58
C ASN A 631 19.14 -72.67 -14.98
N ALA A 632 18.89 -73.95 -15.32
CA ALA A 632 19.32 -74.55 -16.57
C ALA A 632 18.83 -73.79 -17.83
N PHE A 633 17.69 -73.09 -17.69
CA PHE A 633 17.14 -72.23 -18.73
C PHE A 633 17.98 -70.98 -18.98
N GLU A 634 18.37 -70.24 -17.93
CA GLU A 634 19.21 -69.04 -18.01
C GLU A 634 20.63 -69.38 -18.53
N ALA A 635 21.16 -70.54 -18.14
CA ALA A 635 22.45 -71.02 -18.64
C ALA A 635 22.44 -71.31 -20.15
N SER A 636 21.31 -71.81 -20.68
CA SER A 636 21.13 -72.06 -22.11
C SER A 636 20.97 -70.77 -22.90
N GLU A 637 20.26 -69.78 -22.35
CA GLU A 637 20.08 -68.46 -22.95
C GLU A 637 21.42 -67.71 -23.05
N TYR A 638 22.23 -67.74 -21.98
CA TYR A 638 23.56 -67.12 -21.99
C TYR A 638 24.54 -67.83 -22.94
N ALA A 639 24.44 -69.16 -23.07
CA ALA A 639 25.26 -69.90 -24.04
C ALA A 639 24.91 -69.50 -25.49
N ALA A 640 23.62 -69.37 -25.81
CA ALA A 640 23.16 -68.92 -27.12
C ALA A 640 23.64 -67.48 -27.44
N ASP A 641 23.58 -66.58 -26.46
CA ASP A 641 24.08 -65.21 -26.60
C ASP A 641 25.60 -65.17 -26.83
N TYR A 642 26.38 -65.99 -26.13
CA TYR A 642 27.82 -66.08 -26.34
C TYR A 642 28.14 -66.59 -27.74
N GLU A 643 27.47 -67.63 -28.22
CA GLU A 643 27.62 -68.14 -29.57
C GLU A 643 27.26 -67.08 -30.62
N GLN A 644 26.16 -66.35 -30.41
CA GLN A 644 25.76 -65.26 -31.29
C GLN A 644 26.82 -64.16 -31.35
N VAL A 645 27.39 -63.72 -30.22
CA VAL A 645 28.44 -62.70 -30.19
C VAL A 645 29.72 -63.20 -30.85
N MET A 646 30.09 -64.47 -30.64
CA MET A 646 31.28 -65.06 -31.28
C MET A 646 31.11 -65.19 -32.80
N ALA A 647 29.93 -65.60 -33.27
CA ALA A 647 29.65 -65.79 -34.70
C ALA A 647 29.47 -64.45 -35.44
N SER A 648 28.75 -63.50 -34.83
CA SER A 648 28.51 -62.18 -35.43
C SER A 648 29.72 -61.25 -35.31
N GLY A 649 30.57 -61.46 -34.30
CA GLY A 649 31.67 -60.57 -33.98
C GLY A 649 31.24 -59.18 -33.51
N THR A 650 29.96 -59.01 -33.14
CA THR A 650 29.37 -57.76 -32.64
C THR A 650 29.00 -57.88 -31.17
N ALA A 651 29.25 -56.81 -30.40
CA ALA A 651 28.90 -56.74 -28.99
C ALA A 651 27.38 -56.85 -28.76
N LEU A 652 26.99 -57.58 -27.72
CA LEU A 652 25.61 -57.65 -27.24
C LEU A 652 25.54 -57.04 -25.84
N ILE A 653 24.69 -56.03 -25.67
CA ILE A 653 24.50 -55.34 -24.40
C ILE A 653 23.01 -55.21 -24.16
N LEU A 654 22.52 -55.70 -23.02
CA LEU A 654 21.12 -55.56 -22.62
C LEU A 654 20.92 -55.63 -21.11
N ASP A 655 19.78 -55.10 -20.68
CA ASP A 655 19.25 -55.28 -19.33
C ASP A 655 18.52 -56.63 -19.24
N ARG A 656 18.81 -57.42 -18.21
CA ARG A 656 18.09 -58.68 -17.98
C ARG A 656 17.99 -59.02 -16.49
N PRO A 657 17.00 -59.83 -16.07
CA PRO A 657 16.99 -60.38 -14.73
C PRO A 657 18.07 -61.45 -14.58
N LEU A 658 18.74 -61.49 -13.43
CA LEU A 658 19.65 -62.56 -13.03
C LEU A 658 19.21 -63.09 -11.67
N ARG A 659 19.06 -64.41 -11.56
CA ARG A 659 18.70 -65.06 -10.30
C ARG A 659 19.90 -65.79 -9.72
N ILE A 660 20.27 -65.43 -8.49
CA ILE A 660 21.36 -66.07 -7.75
C ILE A 660 20.79 -66.57 -6.41
N GLY A 661 20.54 -67.88 -6.32
CA GLY A 661 19.83 -68.48 -5.19
C GLY A 661 18.41 -67.92 -5.03
N GLU A 662 18.13 -67.32 -3.88
CA GLU A 662 16.85 -66.67 -3.57
C GLU A 662 16.78 -65.19 -4.02
N ARG A 663 17.90 -64.60 -4.45
CA ARG A 663 17.98 -63.17 -4.81
C ARG A 663 17.73 -62.96 -6.30
N GLN A 664 16.85 -62.01 -6.63
CA GLN A 664 16.60 -61.54 -8.00
C GLN A 664 17.24 -60.17 -8.20
N LEU A 665 18.12 -60.06 -9.18
CA LEU A 665 18.84 -58.83 -9.55
C LEU A 665 18.42 -58.38 -10.94
N THR A 666 18.43 -57.07 -11.19
CA THR A 666 18.35 -56.53 -12.55
C THR A 666 19.73 -56.06 -12.97
N ILE A 667 20.27 -56.68 -14.02
CA ILE A 667 21.67 -56.50 -14.40
C ILE A 667 21.77 -55.82 -15.76
N TYR A 668 22.66 -54.85 -15.87
CA TYR A 668 23.14 -54.32 -17.15
C TYR A 668 24.27 -55.22 -17.62
N HIS A 669 24.00 -56.12 -18.57
CA HIS A 669 24.91 -57.18 -19.00
C HIS A 669 25.51 -56.86 -20.37
N TRP A 670 26.84 -56.81 -20.44
CA TRP A 670 27.57 -56.67 -21.70
C TRP A 670 28.36 -57.94 -22.03
N ILE A 671 28.38 -58.30 -23.31
CA ILE A 671 29.14 -59.42 -23.88
C ILE A 671 29.87 -58.87 -25.12
N LEU A 672 31.20 -58.91 -25.07
CA LEU A 672 32.07 -58.35 -26.10
C LEU A 672 32.94 -59.46 -26.71
N PRO A 673 33.15 -59.52 -28.04
CA PRO A 673 34.09 -60.46 -28.63
C PRO A 673 35.53 -60.02 -28.33
N PHE A 674 36.35 -60.94 -27.81
CA PHE A 674 37.78 -60.72 -27.58
C PHE A 674 38.57 -61.24 -28.77
N ARG A 675 39.49 -60.42 -29.30
CA ARG A 675 40.28 -60.73 -30.49
C ARG A 675 41.76 -60.81 -30.16
N ASP A 676 42.50 -61.67 -30.85
CA ASP A 676 43.96 -61.66 -30.80
C ASP A 676 44.58 -60.52 -31.61
N SER A 677 45.92 -60.46 -31.63
CA SER A 677 46.69 -59.50 -32.41
C SER A 677 46.53 -59.64 -33.93
N LEU A 678 45.93 -60.74 -34.41
CA LEU A 678 45.61 -60.99 -35.83
C LEU A 678 44.15 -60.63 -36.17
N GLY A 679 43.36 -60.19 -35.18
CA GLY A 679 41.97 -59.75 -35.36
C GLY A 679 40.93 -60.88 -35.29
N GLU A 680 41.36 -62.11 -35.03
CA GLU A 680 40.49 -63.28 -34.94
C GLU A 680 39.81 -63.36 -33.57
N VAL A 681 38.50 -63.64 -33.53
CA VAL A 681 37.75 -63.72 -32.26
C VAL A 681 38.22 -64.94 -31.48
N GLN A 682 38.89 -64.77 -30.35
CA GLN A 682 39.42 -65.85 -29.50
C GLN A 682 38.45 -66.24 -28.36
N GLY A 683 37.34 -65.54 -28.22
CA GLY A 683 36.33 -65.80 -27.20
C GLY A 683 35.49 -64.56 -26.90
N ILE A 684 34.91 -64.52 -25.69
CA ILE A 684 34.12 -63.37 -25.22
C ILE A 684 34.63 -62.85 -23.87
N ILE A 685 34.47 -61.55 -23.67
CA ILE A 685 34.59 -60.88 -22.38
C ILE A 685 33.19 -60.42 -22.00
N GLY A 686 32.69 -60.94 -20.89
CA GLY A 686 31.38 -60.60 -20.35
C GLY A 686 31.51 -59.96 -18.98
N GLY A 687 30.57 -59.08 -18.64
CA GLY A 687 30.46 -58.54 -17.29
C GLY A 687 29.09 -57.92 -17.07
N TRP A 688 28.74 -57.69 -15.80
CA TRP A 688 27.45 -57.12 -15.48
C TRP A 688 27.48 -56.25 -14.23
N ILE A 689 26.66 -55.20 -14.22
CA ILE A 689 26.47 -54.29 -13.07
C ILE A 689 25.04 -54.46 -12.54
N ASP A 690 24.91 -54.58 -11.22
CA ASP A 690 23.60 -54.48 -10.56
C ASP A 690 23.10 -53.04 -10.62
N ILE A 691 22.01 -52.81 -11.35
CA ILE A 691 21.39 -51.49 -11.50
C ILE A 691 20.11 -51.35 -10.66
N SER A 692 19.85 -52.27 -9.73
CA SER A 692 18.61 -52.31 -8.95
C SER A 692 18.43 -51.06 -8.07
N GLU A 693 19.43 -50.72 -7.25
CA GLU A 693 19.39 -49.53 -6.36
C GLU A 693 19.41 -48.21 -7.15
N ARG A 694 20.18 -48.15 -8.24
CA ARG A 694 20.25 -46.96 -9.10
C ARG A 694 18.91 -46.70 -9.81
N ARG A 695 18.20 -47.74 -10.27
CA ARG A 695 16.84 -47.59 -10.81
C ARG A 695 15.90 -47.05 -9.75
N GLN A 696 15.93 -47.62 -8.56
CA GLN A 696 15.08 -47.20 -7.44
C GLN A 696 15.32 -45.72 -7.04
N LEU A 697 16.58 -45.30 -6.91
CA LEU A 697 16.92 -43.91 -6.57
C LEU A 697 16.56 -42.90 -7.67
N ILE A 698 16.64 -43.28 -8.95
CA ILE A 698 16.20 -42.43 -10.07
C ILE A 698 14.68 -42.26 -10.04
N GLU A 699 13.93 -43.34 -9.76
CA GLU A 699 12.48 -43.30 -9.60
C GLU A 699 12.06 -42.45 -8.38
N GLU A 700 12.73 -42.60 -7.24
CA GLU A 700 12.49 -41.80 -6.02
C GLU A 700 12.79 -40.31 -6.24
N LEU A 701 13.92 -39.98 -6.89
CA LEU A 701 14.28 -38.60 -7.21
C LEU A 701 13.30 -37.96 -8.20
N GLN A 702 12.86 -38.74 -9.19
CA GLN A 702 11.91 -38.27 -10.18
C GLN A 702 10.53 -38.02 -9.55
N ALA A 703 10.07 -38.92 -8.68
CA ALA A 703 8.84 -38.74 -7.90
C ALA A 703 8.91 -37.50 -6.98
N ALA A 704 10.02 -37.30 -6.26
CA ALA A 704 10.18 -36.14 -5.37
C ALA A 704 10.22 -34.80 -6.15
N LYS A 705 10.86 -34.77 -7.32
CA LYS A 705 10.89 -33.59 -8.18
C LYS A 705 9.51 -33.28 -8.75
N GLU A 706 8.80 -34.30 -9.25
CA GLU A 706 7.44 -34.15 -9.77
C GLU A 706 6.48 -33.62 -8.70
N GLN A 707 6.64 -34.05 -7.44
CA GLN A 707 5.86 -33.54 -6.31
C GLN A 707 6.14 -32.05 -6.01
N ALA A 708 7.41 -31.64 -6.02
CA ALA A 708 7.78 -30.24 -5.78
C ALA A 708 7.31 -29.31 -6.92
N ASP A 709 7.47 -29.74 -8.17
CA ASP A 709 7.03 -29.00 -9.34
C ASP A 709 5.49 -28.89 -9.38
N ALA A 710 4.76 -29.94 -9.00
CA ALA A 710 3.30 -29.92 -8.86
C ALA A 710 2.84 -28.90 -7.80
N ALA A 711 3.46 -28.88 -6.62
CA ALA A 711 3.13 -27.93 -5.56
C ALA A 711 3.38 -26.46 -5.96
N SER A 712 4.49 -26.20 -6.65
CA SER A 712 4.83 -24.85 -7.15
C SER A 712 3.84 -24.35 -8.22
N ARG A 713 3.47 -25.25 -9.15
CA ARG A 713 2.46 -24.95 -10.18
C ARG A 713 1.09 -24.69 -9.57
N ALA A 714 0.65 -25.52 -8.61
CA ALA A 714 -0.63 -25.33 -7.91
C ALA A 714 -0.70 -23.95 -7.23
N LYS A 715 0.37 -23.52 -6.55
CA LYS A 715 0.45 -22.20 -5.89
C LYS A 715 0.40 -21.04 -6.90
N SER A 716 1.05 -21.19 -8.05
CA SER A 716 1.06 -20.15 -9.09
C SER A 716 -0.30 -20.03 -9.77
N THR A 717 -0.95 -21.16 -10.06
CA THR A 717 -2.31 -21.22 -10.60
C THR A 717 -3.31 -20.61 -9.62
N PHE A 718 -3.22 -20.93 -8.33
CA PHE A 718 -4.05 -20.33 -7.28
C PHE A 718 -4.00 -18.79 -7.30
N LEU A 719 -2.79 -18.20 -7.28
CA LEU A 719 -2.62 -16.74 -7.28
C LEU A 719 -3.14 -16.09 -8.58
N ALA A 720 -2.92 -16.74 -9.72
CA ALA A 720 -3.40 -16.25 -11.00
C ALA A 720 -4.94 -16.26 -11.08
N THR A 721 -5.58 -17.34 -10.62
CA THR A 721 -7.04 -17.46 -10.56
C THR A 721 -7.63 -16.42 -9.61
N MET A 722 -7.05 -16.21 -8.41
CA MET A 722 -7.51 -15.18 -7.48
C MET A 722 -7.47 -13.77 -8.07
N SER A 723 -6.40 -13.43 -8.78
CA SER A 723 -6.32 -12.12 -9.42
C SER A 723 -7.42 -11.91 -10.45
N HIS A 724 -7.81 -12.96 -11.18
CA HIS A 724 -8.87 -12.91 -12.18
C HIS A 724 -10.28 -12.88 -11.57
N GLU A 725 -10.53 -13.69 -10.54
CA GLU A 725 -11.82 -13.78 -9.83
C GLU A 725 -12.11 -12.52 -9.00
N ILE A 726 -11.08 -11.79 -8.53
CA ILE A 726 -11.25 -10.49 -7.86
C ILE A 726 -11.47 -9.36 -8.87
N ARG A 727 -10.70 -9.35 -9.97
CA ARG A 727 -10.71 -8.24 -10.95
C ARG A 727 -12.02 -8.12 -11.70
N THR A 728 -12.68 -9.25 -11.99
CA THR A 728 -13.91 -9.29 -12.78
C THR A 728 -15.10 -8.61 -12.09
N PRO A 729 -15.50 -8.98 -10.85
CA PRO A 729 -16.57 -8.29 -10.13
C PRO A 729 -16.19 -6.84 -9.81
N MET A 730 -14.93 -6.57 -9.45
CA MET A 730 -14.47 -5.20 -9.16
C MET A 730 -14.64 -4.26 -10.36
N ASN A 731 -14.30 -4.70 -11.58
CA ASN A 731 -14.49 -3.90 -12.79
C ASN A 731 -15.98 -3.71 -13.14
N ALA A 732 -16.83 -4.70 -12.83
CA ALA A 732 -18.28 -4.59 -13.00
C ALA A 732 -18.89 -3.57 -12.03
N VAL A 733 -18.47 -3.57 -10.75
CA VAL A 733 -18.88 -2.58 -9.74
C VAL A 733 -18.51 -1.17 -10.22
N ILE A 734 -17.24 -0.96 -10.58
CA ILE A 734 -16.75 0.35 -11.02
C ILE A 734 -17.49 0.81 -12.29
N GLY A 735 -17.63 -0.05 -13.29
CA GLY A 735 -18.27 0.30 -14.55
C GLY A 735 -19.78 0.59 -14.41
N MET A 736 -20.49 -0.17 -13.58
CA MET A 736 -21.93 0.04 -13.36
C MET A 736 -22.19 1.28 -12.50
N LEU A 737 -21.35 1.56 -11.50
CA LEU A 737 -21.44 2.81 -10.75
C LEU A 737 -21.07 4.02 -11.61
N GLU A 738 -20.07 3.92 -12.49
CA GLU A 738 -19.73 4.99 -13.43
C GLU A 738 -20.89 5.29 -14.40
N LEU A 739 -21.56 4.25 -14.91
CA LEU A 739 -22.75 4.39 -15.77
C LEU A 739 -23.94 4.97 -15.01
N ALA A 740 -24.18 4.52 -13.77
CA ALA A 740 -25.25 5.03 -12.92
C ALA A 740 -25.02 6.51 -12.56
N LEU A 741 -23.79 6.90 -12.25
CA LEU A 741 -23.42 8.30 -11.98
C LEU A 741 -23.61 9.16 -13.23
N LYS A 742 -23.10 8.73 -14.39
CA LYS A 742 -23.29 9.45 -15.67
C LYS A 742 -24.77 9.62 -16.04
N ARG A 743 -25.62 8.60 -15.82
CA ARG A 743 -27.06 8.69 -16.11
C ARG A 743 -27.80 9.56 -15.08
N ALA A 744 -27.40 9.52 -13.82
CA ALA A 744 -27.94 10.37 -12.78
C ALA A 744 -27.68 11.86 -13.07
N ASP A 745 -26.53 12.22 -13.66
CA ASP A 745 -26.22 13.59 -14.13
C ASP A 745 -27.19 14.07 -15.23
N HIS A 746 -27.84 13.15 -15.94
CA HIS A 746 -28.89 13.42 -16.92
C HIS A 746 -30.32 13.30 -16.35
N GLY A 747 -30.46 13.13 -15.02
CA GLY A 747 -31.75 12.97 -14.34
C GLY A 747 -32.35 11.56 -14.44
N GLU A 748 -31.62 10.58 -14.98
CA GLU A 748 -32.04 9.19 -15.10
C GLU A 748 -31.41 8.34 -14.00
N LEU A 749 -32.22 7.89 -13.03
CA LEU A 749 -31.78 6.93 -12.01
C LEU A 749 -31.71 5.52 -12.60
N ASP A 750 -30.50 5.07 -12.93
CA ASP A 750 -30.27 3.71 -13.38
C ASP A 750 -30.20 2.73 -12.20
N ARG A 751 -31.37 2.45 -11.65
CA ARG A 751 -31.54 1.49 -10.56
C ARG A 751 -30.98 0.10 -10.92
N SER A 752 -31.05 -0.31 -12.18
CA SER A 752 -30.52 -1.59 -12.63
C SER A 752 -29.00 -1.65 -12.55
N ALA A 753 -28.30 -0.59 -12.93
CA ALA A 753 -26.85 -0.50 -12.80
C ALA A 753 -26.40 -0.48 -11.33
N ILE A 754 -27.12 0.24 -10.46
CA ILE A 754 -26.84 0.24 -9.02
C ILE A 754 -27.06 -1.14 -8.41
N GLU A 755 -28.14 -1.84 -8.78
CA GLU A 755 -28.42 -3.20 -8.32
C GLU A 755 -27.35 -4.20 -8.78
N VAL A 756 -26.86 -4.08 -10.03
CA VAL A 756 -25.76 -4.92 -10.55
C VAL A 756 -24.42 -4.60 -9.88
N ALA A 757 -24.14 -3.33 -9.59
CA ALA A 757 -22.95 -2.95 -8.82
C ALA A 757 -23.01 -3.50 -7.39
N TYR A 758 -24.17 -3.39 -6.73
CA TYR A 758 -24.37 -3.89 -5.38
C TYR A 758 -24.24 -5.42 -5.31
N SER A 759 -24.83 -6.15 -6.27
CA SER A 759 -24.68 -7.61 -6.33
C SER A 759 -23.23 -8.01 -6.59
N SER A 760 -22.53 -7.34 -7.51
CA SER A 760 -21.11 -7.61 -7.80
C SER A 760 -20.18 -7.32 -6.61
N ALA A 761 -20.53 -6.34 -5.77
CA ALA A 761 -19.77 -6.03 -4.55
C ALA A 761 -19.99 -7.09 -3.45
N ASN A 762 -21.22 -7.60 -3.29
CA ASN A 762 -21.51 -8.71 -2.37
C ASN A 762 -20.83 -10.00 -2.82
N ASP A 763 -20.87 -10.34 -4.11
CA ASP A 763 -20.18 -11.51 -4.66
C ASP A 763 -18.66 -11.47 -4.37
N LEU A 764 -18.06 -10.27 -4.43
CA LEU A 764 -16.64 -10.06 -4.09
C LEU A 764 -16.35 -10.24 -2.60
N LEU A 765 -17.25 -9.78 -1.71
CA LEU A 765 -17.11 -9.97 -0.27
C LEU A 765 -17.18 -11.45 0.11
N ASP A 766 -18.12 -12.19 -0.48
CA ASP A 766 -18.26 -13.64 -0.27
C ASP A 766 -17.00 -14.38 -0.75
N LEU A 767 -16.48 -14.04 -1.94
CA LEU A 767 -15.24 -14.60 -2.47
C LEU A 767 -14.06 -14.34 -1.52
N ILE A 768 -13.90 -13.12 -1.00
CA ILE A 768 -12.80 -12.79 -0.07
C ILE A 768 -12.95 -13.58 1.23
N GLY A 769 -14.17 -13.70 1.76
CA GLY A 769 -14.47 -14.53 2.93
C GLY A 769 -14.05 -15.99 2.73
N ASP A 770 -14.45 -16.59 1.61
CA ASP A 770 -14.12 -17.97 1.26
C ASP A 770 -12.60 -18.20 1.13
N ILE A 771 -11.86 -17.24 0.55
CA ILE A 771 -10.39 -17.30 0.44
C ILE A 771 -9.72 -17.26 1.82
N LEU A 772 -10.22 -16.43 2.74
CA LEU A 772 -9.68 -16.32 4.09
C LEU A 772 -9.96 -17.60 4.88
N ASP A 773 -11.13 -18.19 4.73
CA ASP A 773 -11.46 -19.46 5.36
C ASP A 773 -10.60 -20.60 4.81
N ILE A 774 -10.38 -20.71 3.49
CA ILE A 774 -9.51 -21.77 2.95
C ILE A 774 -8.05 -21.63 3.41
N ALA A 775 -7.52 -20.41 3.45
CA ALA A 775 -6.16 -20.14 3.95
C ALA A 775 -6.01 -20.47 5.45
N ARG A 776 -7.05 -20.23 6.25
CA ARG A 776 -7.06 -20.60 7.69
C ARG A 776 -7.18 -22.10 7.90
N ILE A 777 -7.93 -22.80 7.05
CA ILE A 777 -8.06 -24.27 7.07
C ILE A 777 -6.75 -24.94 6.69
N GLU A 778 -6.13 -24.56 5.56
CA GLU A 778 -4.87 -25.16 5.08
C GLU A 778 -3.69 -24.92 6.03
N SER A 779 -3.67 -23.78 6.72
CA SER A 779 -2.64 -23.47 7.72
C SER A 779 -2.89 -24.11 9.10
N GLY A 780 -4.01 -24.84 9.28
CA GLY A 780 -4.42 -25.42 10.55
C GLY A 780 -4.72 -24.39 11.64
N ARG A 781 -4.97 -23.12 11.28
CA ARG A 781 -5.21 -22.00 12.20
C ARG A 781 -6.70 -21.76 12.48
N LEU A 782 -7.60 -22.43 11.77
CA LEU A 782 -9.04 -22.36 12.04
C LEU A 782 -9.37 -23.20 13.29
N ALA A 783 -9.77 -22.54 14.38
CA ALA A 783 -10.27 -23.18 15.58
C ALA A 783 -11.81 -23.12 15.60
N LEU A 784 -12.44 -24.26 15.89
CA LEU A 784 -13.87 -24.29 16.18
C LEU A 784 -14.12 -23.72 17.57
N ASN A 785 -15.23 -23.01 17.75
CA ASN A 785 -15.66 -22.49 19.05
C ASN A 785 -17.04 -23.07 19.42
N PRO A 786 -17.12 -24.33 19.90
CA PRO A 786 -18.39 -24.94 20.25
C PRO A 786 -19.03 -24.24 21.45
N GLU A 787 -20.27 -23.80 21.29
CA GLU A 787 -21.08 -23.20 22.35
C GLU A 787 -22.46 -23.87 22.44
N ARG A 788 -23.22 -23.57 23.49
CA ARG A 788 -24.58 -24.10 23.66
C ARG A 788 -25.49 -23.44 22.61
N ALA A 789 -26.10 -24.23 21.73
CA ALA A 789 -27.07 -23.71 20.78
C ALA A 789 -28.24 -24.68 20.53
N ASN A 790 -29.42 -24.13 20.24
CA ASN A 790 -30.61 -24.89 19.91
C ASN A 790 -30.69 -25.16 18.39
N LEU A 791 -30.64 -26.43 17.99
CA LEU A 791 -30.56 -26.81 16.57
C LEU A 791 -31.76 -26.32 15.75
N ARG A 792 -32.97 -26.41 16.30
CA ARG A 792 -34.19 -25.92 15.64
C ARG A 792 -34.07 -24.43 15.34
N GLN A 793 -33.70 -23.62 16.32
CA GLN A 793 -33.56 -22.17 16.15
C GLN A 793 -32.50 -21.80 15.11
N LEU A 794 -31.36 -22.51 15.10
CA LEU A 794 -30.30 -22.27 14.12
C LEU A 794 -30.81 -22.50 12.69
N VAL A 795 -31.50 -23.61 12.45
CA VAL A 795 -32.01 -23.96 11.11
C VAL A 795 -33.14 -23.04 10.70
N GLU A 796 -34.10 -22.78 11.59
CA GLU A 796 -35.19 -21.84 11.32
C GLU A 796 -34.66 -20.44 11.00
N SER A 797 -33.58 -20.00 11.66
CA SER A 797 -32.93 -18.72 11.36
C SER A 797 -32.35 -18.66 9.94
N VAL A 798 -31.72 -19.73 9.47
CA VAL A 798 -31.17 -19.81 8.11
C VAL A 798 -32.30 -19.86 7.08
N VAL A 799 -33.30 -20.71 7.28
CA VAL A 799 -34.45 -20.83 6.37
C VAL A 799 -35.19 -19.51 6.22
N ARG A 800 -35.33 -18.73 7.31
CA ARG A 800 -36.00 -17.42 7.27
C ARG A 800 -35.29 -16.41 6.35
N VAL A 801 -33.96 -16.48 6.25
CA VAL A 801 -33.18 -15.61 5.34
C VAL A 801 -33.45 -15.99 3.88
N PHE A 802 -33.54 -17.29 3.57
CA PHE A 802 -33.71 -17.78 2.21
C PHE A 802 -35.17 -17.91 1.73
N ASP A 803 -36.16 -17.82 2.63
CA ASP A 803 -37.59 -17.85 2.29
C ASP A 803 -37.98 -16.72 1.30
N GLY A 804 -37.44 -15.52 1.49
CA GLY A 804 -37.64 -14.39 0.57
C GLY A 804 -37.06 -14.65 -0.82
N LEU A 805 -35.83 -15.18 -0.88
CA LEU A 805 -35.14 -15.48 -2.13
C LEU A 805 -35.83 -16.61 -2.91
N ALA A 806 -36.26 -17.66 -2.22
CA ALA A 806 -37.01 -18.77 -2.81
C ALA A 806 -38.34 -18.30 -3.41
N ARG A 807 -39.08 -17.44 -2.71
CA ARG A 807 -40.33 -16.85 -3.22
C ARG A 807 -40.13 -15.96 -4.44
N GLN A 808 -39.03 -15.21 -4.52
CA GLN A 808 -38.71 -14.39 -5.69
C GLN A 808 -38.48 -15.24 -6.94
N LYS A 809 -38.04 -16.49 -6.78
CA LYS A 809 -37.85 -17.48 -7.85
C LYS A 809 -39.04 -18.45 -8.01
N ASP A 810 -40.16 -18.22 -7.33
CA ASP A 810 -41.33 -19.13 -7.33
C ASP A 810 -40.99 -20.60 -6.92
N LEU A 811 -39.96 -20.79 -6.09
CA LEU A 811 -39.56 -22.10 -5.57
C LEU A 811 -40.23 -22.44 -4.24
N SER A 812 -40.64 -23.70 -4.07
CA SER A 812 -41.16 -24.21 -2.80
C SER A 812 -40.01 -24.60 -1.85
N LEU A 813 -39.83 -23.84 -0.76
CA LEU A 813 -38.83 -24.14 0.28
C LEU A 813 -39.50 -24.90 1.44
N VAL A 814 -39.16 -26.18 1.61
CA VAL A 814 -39.80 -27.08 2.58
C VAL A 814 -38.82 -27.44 3.70
N LEU A 815 -39.16 -27.12 4.95
CA LEU A 815 -38.41 -27.53 6.13
C LEU A 815 -39.09 -28.69 6.86
N ALA A 816 -38.37 -29.79 7.07
CA ALA A 816 -38.83 -30.97 7.79
C ALA A 816 -37.90 -31.28 8.99
N LEU A 817 -38.41 -31.14 10.21
CA LEU A 817 -37.66 -31.36 11.45
C LEU A 817 -38.23 -32.53 12.24
N ASP A 818 -37.37 -33.47 12.67
CA ASP A 818 -37.70 -34.47 13.67
C ASP A 818 -38.00 -33.80 15.03
N SER A 819 -38.94 -34.34 15.81
CA SER A 819 -39.34 -33.82 17.11
C SER A 819 -38.18 -33.77 18.12
N ARG A 820 -37.19 -34.65 17.96
CA ARG A 820 -35.97 -34.72 18.79
C ARG A 820 -34.95 -33.60 18.51
N ILE A 821 -35.12 -32.82 17.44
CA ILE A 821 -34.20 -31.74 17.05
C ILE A 821 -34.40 -30.47 17.90
N ASN A 822 -35.50 -30.36 18.65
CA ASN A 822 -35.70 -29.26 19.59
C ASN A 822 -34.90 -29.49 20.89
N THR A 823 -33.58 -29.53 20.78
CA THR A 823 -32.66 -29.76 21.91
C THR A 823 -31.46 -28.83 21.81
N ASP A 824 -30.86 -28.54 22.96
CA ASP A 824 -29.61 -27.79 23.04
C ASP A 824 -28.45 -28.76 22.82
N VAL A 825 -27.50 -28.37 21.99
CA VAL A 825 -26.30 -29.14 21.71
C VAL A 825 -25.06 -28.26 21.85
N LEU A 826 -23.92 -28.88 22.07
CA LEU A 826 -22.62 -28.23 21.95
C LEU A 826 -22.18 -28.24 20.48
N ILE A 827 -22.22 -27.09 19.82
CA ILE A 827 -21.88 -26.93 18.40
C ILE A 827 -21.34 -25.52 18.15
N ASP A 828 -20.52 -25.32 17.11
CA ASP A 828 -20.15 -23.98 16.64
C ASP A 828 -21.29 -23.43 15.74
N PRO A 829 -22.09 -22.44 16.21
CA PRO A 829 -23.29 -22.02 15.50
C PRO A 829 -22.97 -21.22 14.24
N LEU A 830 -21.86 -20.49 14.23
CA LEU A 830 -21.42 -19.72 13.08
C LEU A 830 -21.04 -20.66 11.93
N ARG A 831 -20.21 -21.67 12.22
CA ARG A 831 -19.75 -22.64 11.21
C ARG A 831 -20.87 -23.56 10.74
N PHE A 832 -21.77 -23.98 11.64
CA PHE A 832 -22.95 -24.75 11.25
C PHE A 832 -23.88 -23.96 10.31
N LYS A 833 -24.16 -22.68 10.62
CA LYS A 833 -24.96 -21.81 9.75
C LYS A 833 -24.28 -21.58 8.39
N GLN A 834 -22.95 -21.46 8.37
CA GLN A 834 -22.18 -21.31 7.15
C GLN A 834 -22.34 -22.52 6.22
N ILE A 835 -22.19 -23.74 6.75
CA ILE A 835 -22.42 -24.96 5.97
C ILE A 835 -23.85 -24.96 5.41
N LEU A 836 -24.85 -24.75 6.26
CA LEU A 836 -26.25 -24.83 5.83
C LEU A 836 -26.61 -23.73 4.81
N SER A 837 -26.11 -22.51 4.99
CA SER A 837 -26.38 -21.38 4.09
C SER A 837 -25.76 -21.62 2.71
N ASN A 838 -24.54 -22.16 2.64
CA ASN A 838 -23.88 -22.50 1.38
C ASN A 838 -24.64 -23.61 0.62
N LEU A 839 -25.11 -24.64 1.33
CA LEU A 839 -25.89 -25.73 0.71
C LEU A 839 -27.25 -25.24 0.20
N VAL A 840 -27.97 -24.45 1.00
CA VAL A 840 -29.31 -23.93 0.65
C VAL A 840 -29.23 -22.89 -0.47
N SER A 841 -28.23 -22.00 -0.42
CA SER A 841 -27.98 -21.02 -1.48
C SER A 841 -27.70 -21.71 -2.82
N ASN A 842 -26.85 -22.76 -2.84
CA ASN A 842 -26.59 -23.55 -4.03
C ASN A 842 -27.86 -24.25 -4.56
N ALA A 843 -28.65 -24.86 -3.67
CA ALA A 843 -29.90 -25.51 -4.04
C ALA A 843 -30.89 -24.54 -4.70
N ILE A 844 -31.07 -23.33 -4.16
CA ILE A 844 -31.94 -22.28 -4.73
C ILE A 844 -31.35 -21.71 -6.03
N LYS A 845 -30.02 -21.60 -6.11
CA LYS A 845 -29.34 -21.05 -7.28
C LYS A 845 -29.51 -21.92 -8.51
N PHE A 846 -29.36 -23.24 -8.38
CA PHE A 846 -29.35 -24.21 -9.49
C PHE A 846 -30.70 -24.90 -9.73
N THR A 847 -31.74 -24.48 -9.01
CA THR A 847 -33.14 -24.87 -9.29
C THR A 847 -33.84 -23.70 -9.98
N GLN A 848 -34.36 -23.93 -11.19
CA GLN A 848 -35.16 -22.94 -11.91
C GLN A 848 -36.63 -23.01 -11.46
N ASP A 849 -37.23 -24.21 -11.51
CA ASP A 849 -38.60 -24.47 -11.08
C ASP A 849 -38.62 -25.71 -10.18
N GLY A 850 -39.52 -25.74 -9.18
CA GLY A 850 -39.72 -26.91 -8.32
C GLY A 850 -39.55 -26.61 -6.83
N GLN A 851 -38.80 -27.47 -6.12
CA GLN A 851 -38.70 -27.40 -4.66
C GLN A 851 -37.28 -27.63 -4.14
N VAL A 852 -36.98 -26.98 -3.01
CA VAL A 852 -35.81 -27.23 -2.18
C VAL A 852 -36.31 -27.72 -0.82
N LYS A 853 -35.87 -28.91 -0.42
CA LYS A 853 -36.24 -29.55 0.85
C LYS A 853 -35.04 -29.63 1.77
N ILE A 854 -35.22 -29.17 3.01
CA ILE A 854 -34.24 -29.26 4.09
C ILE A 854 -34.84 -30.20 5.14
N SER A 855 -34.14 -31.28 5.46
CA SER A 855 -34.58 -32.22 6.50
C SER A 855 -33.51 -32.49 7.53
N LEU A 856 -33.90 -32.46 8.81
CA LEU A 856 -33.05 -32.87 9.92
C LEU A 856 -33.70 -34.04 10.65
N GLN A 857 -32.96 -35.13 10.76
CA GLN A 857 -33.39 -36.36 11.41
C GLN A 857 -32.40 -36.77 12.50
N ALA A 858 -32.92 -37.23 13.63
CA ALA A 858 -32.11 -37.79 14.70
C ALA A 858 -31.92 -39.30 14.45
N GLY A 859 -30.69 -39.74 14.26
CA GLY A 859 -30.32 -41.15 14.19
C GLY A 859 -30.30 -41.79 15.57
N ASP A 860 -30.30 -43.12 15.59
CA ASP A 860 -30.19 -43.89 16.83
C ASP A 860 -28.76 -43.85 17.36
N THR A 861 -28.59 -43.59 18.66
CA THR A 861 -27.30 -43.54 19.34
C THR A 861 -27.27 -44.49 20.54
N ALA A 862 -26.11 -45.12 20.78
CA ALA A 862 -25.89 -46.00 21.93
C ALA A 862 -25.65 -45.23 23.25
N ALA A 863 -25.35 -43.93 23.17
CA ALA A 863 -25.00 -43.09 24.32
C ALA A 863 -26.11 -42.04 24.60
N PRO A 864 -26.63 -41.94 25.84
CA PRO A 864 -27.79 -41.10 26.18
C PRO A 864 -27.53 -39.58 26.08
N GLN A 865 -26.28 -39.13 25.98
CA GLN A 865 -25.89 -37.72 25.83
C GLN A 865 -25.34 -37.38 24.43
N GLN A 866 -25.60 -38.23 23.44
CA GLN A 866 -25.19 -38.00 22.06
C GLN A 866 -26.39 -38.02 21.11
N LEU A 867 -26.42 -37.05 20.22
CA LEU A 867 -27.36 -36.95 19.11
C LEU A 867 -26.59 -37.21 17.82
N HIS A 868 -26.94 -38.27 17.11
CA HIS A 868 -26.50 -38.47 15.74
C HIS A 868 -27.43 -37.67 14.83
N LEU A 869 -26.92 -36.60 14.23
CA LEU A 869 -27.68 -35.68 13.42
C LEU A 869 -27.45 -35.97 11.94
N HIS A 870 -28.51 -36.29 11.21
CA HIS A 870 -28.51 -36.35 9.76
C HIS A 870 -29.20 -35.09 9.21
N VAL A 871 -28.44 -34.26 8.49
CA VAL A 871 -28.94 -33.09 7.78
C VAL A 871 -28.92 -33.38 6.30
N MET A 872 -30.03 -33.14 5.61
CA MET A 872 -30.14 -33.33 4.16
C MET A 872 -30.74 -32.09 3.52
N VAL A 873 -30.07 -31.59 2.48
CA VAL A 873 -30.56 -30.54 1.58
C VAL A 873 -30.74 -31.18 0.22
N GLN A 874 -31.97 -31.15 -0.30
CA GLN A 874 -32.32 -31.75 -1.59
C GLN A 874 -33.02 -30.72 -2.46
N ASP A 875 -32.57 -30.60 -3.70
CA ASP A 875 -33.21 -29.80 -4.74
C ASP A 875 -33.74 -30.64 -5.91
N SER A 876 -34.56 -30.03 -6.75
CA SER A 876 -35.10 -30.60 -7.99
C SER A 876 -34.48 -29.97 -9.25
N GLY A 877 -33.30 -29.38 -9.13
CA GLY A 877 -32.65 -28.60 -10.16
C GLY A 877 -31.96 -29.42 -11.25
N ILE A 878 -30.99 -28.80 -11.93
CA ILE A 878 -30.34 -29.35 -13.13
C ILE A 878 -29.57 -30.66 -12.90
N GLY A 879 -29.23 -30.98 -11.65
CA GLY A 879 -28.38 -32.12 -11.30
C GLY A 879 -26.95 -32.01 -11.87
N ILE A 880 -26.09 -32.95 -11.48
CA ILE A 880 -24.64 -32.89 -11.72
C ILE A 880 -24.19 -34.21 -12.34
N SER A 881 -23.34 -34.17 -13.38
CA SER A 881 -22.79 -35.37 -14.01
C SER A 881 -21.84 -36.13 -13.08
N SER A 882 -21.65 -37.44 -13.32
CA SER A 882 -20.72 -38.24 -12.51
C SER A 882 -19.26 -37.78 -12.62
N GLU A 883 -18.88 -37.18 -13.75
CA GLU A 883 -17.54 -36.62 -13.97
C GLU A 883 -17.34 -35.34 -13.16
N ASP A 884 -18.33 -34.44 -13.18
CA ASP A 884 -18.29 -33.19 -12.42
C ASP A 884 -18.34 -33.42 -10.91
N GLN A 885 -19.09 -34.43 -10.44
CA GLN A 885 -19.16 -34.80 -9.02
C GLN A 885 -17.79 -35.17 -8.43
N GLN A 886 -16.89 -35.76 -9.22
CA GLN A 886 -15.55 -36.11 -8.76
C GLN A 886 -14.67 -34.88 -8.55
N ARG A 887 -14.93 -33.80 -9.31
CA ARG A 887 -14.13 -32.57 -9.31
C ARG A 887 -14.69 -31.49 -8.38
N LEU A 888 -15.98 -31.52 -8.04
CA LEU A 888 -16.68 -30.48 -7.26
C LEU A 888 -16.12 -30.17 -5.87
N PHE A 889 -15.29 -31.06 -5.32
CA PHE A 889 -14.64 -30.86 -4.03
C PHE A 889 -13.15 -30.49 -4.15
N GLU A 890 -12.67 -30.29 -5.39
CA GLU A 890 -11.39 -29.62 -5.64
C GLU A 890 -11.58 -28.09 -5.54
N PRO A 891 -10.62 -27.35 -4.96
CA PRO A 891 -10.69 -25.89 -4.93
C PRO A 891 -10.84 -25.31 -6.35
N PHE A 892 -11.73 -24.34 -6.53
CA PHE A 892 -12.00 -23.64 -7.80
C PHE A 892 -12.61 -24.50 -8.92
N ALA A 893 -13.05 -25.71 -8.61
CA ALA A 893 -13.78 -26.50 -9.60
C ALA A 893 -15.16 -25.89 -9.86
N GLN A 894 -15.41 -25.57 -11.14
CA GLN A 894 -16.70 -25.15 -11.65
C GLN A 894 -17.17 -26.15 -12.71
N VAL A 895 -18.48 -26.36 -12.79
CA VAL A 895 -19.10 -27.27 -13.76
C VAL A 895 -19.29 -26.53 -15.08
N ASP A 896 -18.62 -26.98 -16.15
CA ASP A 896 -18.73 -26.40 -17.49
C ASP A 896 -20.08 -26.78 -18.12
N ASN A 897 -21.10 -25.94 -17.92
CA ASN A 897 -22.38 -26.08 -18.62
C ASN A 897 -22.63 -24.90 -19.56
N THR A 898 -23.04 -25.21 -20.80
CA THR A 898 -23.19 -24.30 -21.95
C THR A 898 -24.38 -23.33 -21.85
N GLY A 899 -24.55 -22.63 -20.72
CA GLY A 899 -25.64 -21.67 -20.50
C GLY A 899 -25.21 -20.39 -19.76
N GLN A 900 -25.93 -19.29 -20.01
CA GLN A 900 -25.68 -17.96 -19.43
C GLN A 900 -25.76 -17.90 -17.88
N MET A 901 -26.32 -18.92 -17.22
CA MET A 901 -26.40 -19.01 -15.75
C MET A 901 -25.18 -19.67 -15.07
N ALA A 902 -24.24 -20.26 -15.83
CA ALA A 902 -23.21 -21.17 -15.28
C ALA A 902 -21.92 -20.49 -14.78
N ARG A 903 -21.80 -19.17 -14.82
CA ARG A 903 -20.54 -18.43 -14.52
C ARG A 903 -20.54 -17.61 -13.24
N THR A 904 -21.30 -18.01 -12.24
CA THR A 904 -21.34 -17.29 -10.96
C THR A 904 -20.88 -18.22 -9.83
N GLY A 905 -19.84 -17.84 -9.09
CA GLY A 905 -19.39 -18.51 -7.86
C GLY A 905 -17.96 -19.07 -7.92
N ALA A 906 -17.18 -18.83 -6.87
CA ALA A 906 -15.75 -19.13 -6.79
C ALA A 906 -15.35 -20.62 -6.83
N GLY A 907 -16.31 -21.54 -6.71
CA GLY A 907 -16.04 -22.98 -6.56
C GLY A 907 -15.42 -23.37 -5.20
N LEU A 908 -15.45 -22.47 -4.20
CA LEU A 908 -14.83 -22.70 -2.88
C LEU A 908 -15.83 -23.20 -1.82
N GLY A 909 -17.10 -22.80 -1.92
CA GLY A 909 -18.10 -23.06 -0.87
C GLY A 909 -18.29 -24.53 -0.49
N LEU A 910 -18.31 -25.46 -1.44
CA LEU A 910 -18.46 -26.90 -1.15
C LEU A 910 -17.21 -27.51 -0.50
N VAL A 911 -16.03 -27.05 -0.88
CA VAL A 911 -14.75 -27.44 -0.26
C VAL A 911 -14.72 -26.99 1.19
N ILE A 912 -15.13 -25.76 1.45
CA ILE A 912 -15.27 -25.20 2.82
C ILE A 912 -16.29 -26.00 3.63
N CYS A 913 -17.46 -26.32 3.05
CA CYS A 913 -18.47 -27.14 3.71
C CYS A 913 -17.93 -28.52 4.12
N ARG A 914 -17.21 -29.21 3.22
CA ARG A 914 -16.59 -30.50 3.51
C ARG A 914 -15.55 -30.38 4.63
N SER A 915 -14.66 -29.40 4.54
CA SER A 915 -13.60 -29.19 5.53
C SER A 915 -14.15 -28.81 6.91
N LEU A 916 -15.14 -27.92 6.98
CA LEU A 916 -15.82 -27.57 8.23
C LEU A 916 -16.56 -28.77 8.82
N CYS A 917 -17.26 -29.55 7.99
CA CYS A 917 -17.96 -30.76 8.43
C CYS A 917 -16.98 -31.79 9.02
N VAL A 918 -15.85 -32.03 8.36
CA VAL A 918 -14.80 -32.94 8.86
C VAL A 918 -14.19 -32.44 10.16
N MET A 919 -13.90 -31.14 10.28
CA MET A 919 -13.40 -30.55 11.54
C MET A 919 -14.41 -30.65 12.68
N MET A 920 -15.71 -30.60 12.37
CA MET A 920 -16.80 -30.81 13.34
C MET A 920 -17.03 -32.30 13.69
N GLY A 921 -16.19 -33.21 13.18
CA GLY A 921 -16.27 -34.65 13.44
C GLY A 921 -17.32 -35.39 12.62
N GLY A 922 -17.75 -34.81 11.48
CA GLY A 922 -18.78 -35.35 10.60
C GLY A 922 -18.29 -35.70 9.21
N ASN A 923 -19.24 -36.08 8.34
CA ASN A 923 -19.00 -36.34 6.92
C ASN A 923 -20.06 -35.68 6.03
N LEU A 924 -19.65 -35.27 4.82
CA LEU A 924 -20.49 -34.63 3.81
C LEU A 924 -20.48 -35.45 2.52
N GLN A 925 -21.64 -35.94 2.10
CA GLN A 925 -21.86 -36.73 0.89
C GLN A 925 -22.78 -35.99 -0.09
N LEU A 926 -22.58 -36.22 -1.38
CA LEU A 926 -23.38 -35.63 -2.45
C LEU A 926 -23.80 -36.74 -3.42
N ASP A 927 -25.10 -36.83 -3.67
CA ASP A 927 -25.71 -37.71 -4.66
C ASP A 927 -26.48 -36.86 -5.66
N SER A 928 -26.15 -36.98 -6.94
CA SER A 928 -26.86 -36.25 -8.00
C SER A 928 -26.88 -37.04 -9.32
N ALA A 929 -27.86 -36.74 -10.16
CA ALA A 929 -27.89 -37.20 -11.54
C ALA A 929 -28.42 -36.05 -12.42
N PRO A 930 -27.90 -35.86 -13.65
CA PRO A 930 -28.40 -34.83 -14.55
C PRO A 930 -29.92 -34.91 -14.73
N GLY A 931 -30.60 -33.78 -14.56
CA GLY A 931 -32.05 -33.62 -14.66
C GLY A 931 -32.88 -34.14 -13.47
N GLN A 932 -32.25 -34.65 -12.41
CA GLN A 932 -32.95 -35.21 -11.23
C GLN A 932 -32.70 -34.42 -9.93
N GLY A 933 -31.97 -33.30 -10.01
CA GLY A 933 -31.58 -32.48 -8.85
C GLY A 933 -30.38 -33.01 -8.07
N THR A 934 -30.05 -32.34 -6.98
CA THR A 934 -28.92 -32.69 -6.11
C THR A 934 -29.40 -32.98 -4.69
N ARG A 935 -28.85 -34.03 -4.07
CA ARG A 935 -29.00 -34.31 -2.65
C ARG A 935 -27.65 -34.21 -1.97
N VAL A 936 -27.54 -33.35 -0.97
CA VAL A 936 -26.37 -33.26 -0.10
C VAL A 936 -26.75 -33.71 1.30
N SER A 937 -26.01 -34.68 1.82
CA SER A 937 -26.22 -35.29 3.14
C SER A 937 -25.02 -35.01 4.03
N MET A 938 -25.28 -34.53 5.24
CA MET A 938 -24.29 -34.26 6.28
C MET A 938 -24.62 -35.06 7.54
N GLU A 939 -23.62 -35.71 8.10
CA GLU A 939 -23.74 -36.49 9.33
C GLU A 939 -22.83 -35.89 10.42
N LEU A 940 -23.40 -35.61 11.59
CA LEU A 940 -22.68 -35.03 12.74
C LEU A 940 -23.01 -35.81 14.02
N LEU A 941 -22.01 -36.01 14.87
CA LEU A 941 -22.21 -36.54 16.22
C LEU A 941 -22.10 -35.40 17.24
N LEU A 942 -23.22 -35.02 17.84
CA LEU A 942 -23.31 -33.85 18.72
C LEU A 942 -23.58 -34.25 20.16
N THR A 943 -22.99 -33.54 21.11
CA THR A 943 -23.30 -33.72 22.55
C THR A 943 -24.58 -32.96 22.88
N THR A 944 -25.59 -33.65 23.40
CA THR A 944 -26.82 -33.03 23.89
C THR A 944 -26.60 -32.43 25.27
N LEU A 945 -27.20 -31.27 25.50
CA LEU A 945 -27.12 -30.54 26.75
C LEU A 945 -28.47 -30.57 27.46
N GLU A 946 -28.44 -30.60 28.79
CA GLU A 946 -29.67 -30.50 29.57
C GLU A 946 -30.40 -29.19 29.26
N PRO A 947 -31.73 -29.22 29.05
CA PRO A 947 -32.52 -28.01 28.81
C PRO A 947 -32.34 -27.03 29.96
N LEU A 948 -32.02 -25.77 29.65
CA LEU A 948 -32.03 -24.71 30.66
C LEU A 948 -33.48 -24.49 31.12
N THR A 949 -33.72 -24.57 32.43
CA THR A 949 -35.03 -24.29 33.04
C THR A 949 -35.39 -22.83 32.82
N HIS A 950 -36.03 -22.50 31.70
CA HIS A 950 -36.49 -21.14 31.45
C HIS A 950 -37.65 -20.79 32.40
N GLN A 951 -37.48 -19.73 33.19
CA GLN A 951 -38.63 -18.95 33.67
C GLN A 951 -39.44 -18.49 32.45
N PRO A 952 -40.79 -18.53 32.50
CA PRO A 952 -41.62 -18.12 31.39
C PRO A 952 -41.39 -16.63 31.12
N VAL A 953 -40.71 -16.33 30.01
CA VAL A 953 -40.64 -14.99 29.46
C VAL A 953 -42.07 -14.64 29.01
N ALA A 954 -42.63 -13.59 29.60
CA ALA A 954 -43.95 -13.09 29.25
C ALA A 954 -44.02 -12.82 27.73
N PRO A 955 -45.17 -13.06 27.08
CA PRO A 955 -45.32 -12.80 25.65
C PRO A 955 -45.05 -11.32 25.39
N GLN A 956 -44.02 -11.01 24.63
CA GLN A 956 -43.80 -9.65 24.17
C GLN A 956 -44.97 -9.24 23.26
N PRO A 957 -45.56 -8.05 23.46
CA PRO A 957 -46.61 -7.57 22.59
C PRO A 957 -46.05 -7.37 21.19
N SER A 958 -46.78 -7.90 20.20
CA SER A 958 -46.61 -7.55 18.78
C SER A 958 -46.61 -6.04 18.64
N SER A 959 -45.43 -5.47 18.35
CA SER A 959 -45.25 -4.03 18.26
C SER A 959 -46.12 -3.44 17.16
N SER A 960 -47.06 -2.61 17.59
CA SER A 960 -47.69 -1.55 16.81
C SER A 960 -46.67 -0.71 16.05
N ALA A 961 -47.10 -0.10 14.95
CA ALA A 961 -46.34 0.81 14.08
C ALA A 961 -45.28 1.63 14.85
N SER A 962 -44.01 1.43 14.45
CA SER A 962 -42.82 2.07 15.02
C SER A 962 -42.96 3.59 15.03
N GLN A 963 -42.84 4.20 16.21
CA GLN A 963 -42.58 5.63 16.31
C GLN A 963 -41.14 5.94 15.83
N PRO A 964 -40.88 7.14 15.28
CA PRO A 964 -39.54 7.56 14.91
C PRO A 964 -38.66 7.71 16.17
N LEU A 965 -37.57 6.93 16.27
CA LEU A 965 -36.58 7.01 17.34
C LEU A 965 -35.51 8.07 17.03
N ARG A 966 -34.95 8.72 18.05
CA ARG A 966 -33.72 9.53 17.94
C ARG A 966 -32.51 8.66 18.27
N ILE A 967 -31.61 8.50 17.31
CA ILE A 967 -30.49 7.56 17.38
C ILE A 967 -29.18 8.33 17.20
N LEU A 968 -28.22 8.11 18.10
CA LEU A 968 -26.87 8.66 18.00
C LEU A 968 -25.92 7.62 17.39
N VAL A 969 -25.25 7.95 16.29
CA VAL A 969 -24.27 7.09 15.62
C VAL A 969 -22.87 7.64 15.84
N VAL A 970 -22.00 6.84 16.47
CA VAL A 970 -20.62 7.20 16.81
C VAL A 970 -19.66 6.28 16.06
N ASP A 971 -19.04 6.79 15.01
CA ASP A 971 -18.12 6.03 14.16
C ASP A 971 -17.03 6.97 13.62
N ASP A 972 -15.77 6.55 13.58
CA ASP A 972 -14.65 7.39 13.15
C ASP A 972 -14.57 7.53 11.61
N HIS A 973 -15.20 6.61 10.88
CA HIS A 973 -15.22 6.60 9.43
C HIS A 973 -16.45 7.34 8.85
N PRO A 974 -16.25 8.41 8.07
CA PRO A 974 -17.37 9.23 7.54
C PRO A 974 -18.35 8.45 6.63
N ALA A 975 -17.88 7.44 5.91
CA ALA A 975 -18.72 6.61 5.05
C ALA A 975 -19.71 5.76 5.87
N ASN A 976 -19.25 5.16 6.97
CA ASN A 976 -20.10 4.36 7.86
C ASN A 976 -21.17 5.23 8.54
N ARG A 977 -20.77 6.40 9.06
CA ARG A 977 -21.69 7.40 9.63
C ARG A 977 -22.79 7.78 8.64
N MET A 978 -22.39 8.11 7.42
CA MET A 978 -23.32 8.51 6.37
C MET A 978 -24.27 7.37 5.98
N LEU A 979 -23.75 6.15 5.79
CA LEU A 979 -24.55 4.98 5.45
C LEU A 979 -25.57 4.63 6.54
N LEU A 980 -25.13 4.54 7.79
CA LEU A 980 -25.99 4.22 8.93
C LEU A 980 -27.09 5.26 9.09
N CYS A 981 -26.78 6.56 9.00
CA CYS A 981 -27.83 7.58 9.08
C CYS A 981 -28.81 7.56 7.91
N GLN A 982 -28.36 7.24 6.69
CA GLN A 982 -29.27 7.08 5.54
C GLN A 982 -30.19 5.86 5.74
N GLN A 983 -29.66 4.74 6.25
CA GLN A 983 -30.45 3.54 6.55
C GLN A 983 -31.46 3.77 7.69
N LEU A 984 -31.04 4.41 8.78
CA LEU A 984 -31.92 4.76 9.89
C LEU A 984 -32.98 5.78 9.46
N GLY A 985 -32.62 6.75 8.62
CA GLY A 985 -33.55 7.69 7.99
C GLY A 985 -34.58 6.99 7.10
N PHE A 986 -34.14 6.02 6.29
CA PHE A 986 -35.03 5.19 5.46
C PHE A 986 -36.02 4.37 6.30
N LEU A 987 -35.60 3.89 7.47
CA LEU A 987 -36.47 3.20 8.44
C LEU A 987 -37.40 4.15 9.21
N GLY A 988 -37.33 5.46 8.96
CA GLY A 988 -38.17 6.48 9.59
C GLY A 988 -37.66 6.94 10.95
N HIS A 989 -36.37 6.80 11.25
CA HIS A 989 -35.74 7.28 12.48
C HIS A 989 -34.93 8.56 12.25
N HIS A 990 -34.74 9.34 13.31
CA HIS A 990 -33.88 10.52 13.31
C HIS A 990 -32.47 10.12 13.75
N CYS A 991 -31.46 10.46 12.95
CA CYS A 991 -30.07 10.10 13.20
C CYS A 991 -29.24 11.36 13.47
N GLU A 992 -28.47 11.35 14.55
CA GLU A 992 -27.39 12.31 14.82
C GLU A 992 -26.05 11.59 14.82
N VAL A 993 -24.99 12.29 14.40
CA VAL A 993 -23.67 11.71 14.21
C VAL A 993 -22.62 12.33 15.12
N ALA A 994 -21.71 11.48 15.61
CA ALA A 994 -20.48 11.88 16.25
C ALA A 994 -19.29 11.19 15.58
N GLU A 995 -18.20 11.94 15.41
CA GLU A 995 -17.01 11.49 14.69
C GLU A 995 -16.01 10.74 15.58
N ASN A 996 -16.25 10.72 16.89
CA ASN A 996 -15.44 10.00 17.87
C ASN A 996 -16.21 9.83 19.18
N GLY A 997 -15.71 8.94 20.05
CA GLY A 997 -16.31 8.62 21.34
C GLY A 997 -16.49 9.83 22.27
N ALA A 998 -15.59 10.81 22.24
CA ALA A 998 -15.68 12.00 23.09
C ALA A 998 -16.84 12.92 22.68
N GLN A 999 -17.01 13.15 21.38
CA GLN A 999 -18.13 13.91 20.83
C GLN A 999 -19.45 13.17 21.05
N GLY A 1000 -19.47 11.86 20.86
CA GLY A 1000 -20.65 11.03 21.11
C GLY A 1000 -21.09 11.07 22.57
N LEU A 1001 -20.13 10.97 23.50
CA LEU A 1001 -20.41 11.08 24.93
C LEU A 1001 -20.91 12.48 25.32
N ALA A 1002 -20.35 13.54 24.73
CA ALA A 1002 -20.78 14.92 24.98
C ALA A 1002 -22.22 15.15 24.48
N GLN A 1003 -22.55 14.67 23.28
CA GLN A 1003 -23.91 14.76 22.71
C GLN A 1003 -24.90 13.94 23.52
N TRP A 1004 -24.55 12.70 23.87
CA TRP A 1004 -25.40 11.83 24.69
C TRP A 1004 -25.68 12.40 26.10
N LYS A 1005 -24.74 13.17 26.67
CA LYS A 1005 -24.97 13.90 27.93
C LYS A 1005 -25.79 15.17 27.76
N ALA A 1006 -25.73 15.81 26.59
CA ALA A 1006 -26.41 17.06 26.32
C ALA A 1006 -27.87 16.87 25.86
N ASP A 1007 -28.18 15.74 25.26
CA ASP A 1007 -29.46 15.46 24.61
C ASP A 1007 -29.95 14.03 24.89
N ASN A 1008 -31.26 13.80 24.79
CA ASN A 1008 -31.84 12.48 25.02
C ASN A 1008 -31.95 11.69 23.70
N PHE A 1009 -31.32 10.51 23.68
CA PHE A 1009 -31.37 9.55 22.58
C PHE A 1009 -32.05 8.25 23.03
N ASP A 1010 -32.85 7.66 22.15
CA ASP A 1010 -33.52 6.38 22.38
C ASP A 1010 -32.58 5.19 22.15
N LEU A 1011 -31.54 5.36 21.31
CA LEU A 1011 -30.53 4.36 21.00
C LEU A 1011 -29.18 5.03 20.67
N VAL A 1012 -28.09 4.43 21.13
CA VAL A 1012 -26.72 4.80 20.73
C VAL A 1012 -26.09 3.62 20.00
N VAL A 1013 -25.60 3.87 18.78
CA VAL A 1013 -24.87 2.89 17.95
C VAL A 1013 -23.43 3.39 17.86
N ALA A 1014 -22.49 2.65 18.45
CA ALA A 1014 -21.09 3.04 18.51
C ALA A 1014 -20.17 1.94 17.96
N ASP A 1015 -19.15 2.34 17.19
CA ASP A 1015 -18.13 1.41 16.73
C ASP A 1015 -17.26 0.90 17.90
N TRP A 1016 -17.04 -0.41 17.90
CA TRP A 1016 -16.26 -1.14 18.89
C TRP A 1016 -14.77 -0.77 18.87
N ASN A 1017 -14.29 -0.18 17.78
CA ASN A 1017 -12.90 0.17 17.53
C ASN A 1017 -12.62 1.68 17.49
N ALA A 1018 -13.43 2.50 18.16
CA ALA A 1018 -13.22 3.94 18.21
C ALA A 1018 -11.89 4.31 18.92
N PRO A 1019 -10.92 4.95 18.23
CA PRO A 1019 -9.75 5.52 18.89
C PRO A 1019 -10.23 6.65 19.81
N ILE A 1020 -9.66 6.75 21.02
CA ILE A 1020 -9.85 7.80 22.05
C ILE A 1020 -10.63 7.36 23.33
N PHE A 1021 -11.22 6.16 23.45
CA PHE A 1021 -11.76 5.67 24.75
C PHE A 1021 -11.60 4.14 25.01
N PRO A 1022 -11.19 3.70 26.21
CA PRO A 1022 -11.24 2.29 26.60
C PRO A 1022 -12.63 1.88 27.18
N LYS A 1023 -13.28 0.96 26.47
CA LYS A 1023 -14.34 -0.05 26.77
C LYS A 1023 -15.31 -0.02 27.98
N TYR A 1024 -15.29 0.90 28.96
CA TYR A 1024 -16.18 0.80 30.13
C TYR A 1024 -16.72 2.15 30.69
N SER A 1025 -17.16 3.07 29.84
CA SER A 1025 -17.73 4.35 30.33
C SER A 1025 -19.02 4.80 29.64
N PHE A 1026 -19.73 3.89 28.99
CA PHE A 1026 -21.14 4.05 28.62
C PHE A 1026 -22.03 3.20 29.52
#